data_AF-A0A956W727-F1
#
_entry.id   AF-A0A956W727-F1
#
_cell.length_a   1.000
_cell.length_b   1.000
_cell.length_c   1.000
_cell.angle_alpha   90.00
_cell.angle_beta   90.00
_cell.angle_gamma   90.00
#
_symmetry.space_group_name_H-M   'P 1'
#
loop_
_entity.id
_entity.type
_entity.pdbx_description
1 polymer ?
#
loop_
_entity_poly.entity_id
_entity_poly.type
_entity_poly.pdbx_seq_one_letter_code
_entity_poly.pdbx_strand_id
1 'polypeptide(L)'
;MVSSNSGRITFGGLASGIDTNTIIEQLIQIERRPISLAQNRLFDVQQKTSAFGSVAGALSSLLDRAKTLNNADTYRARGTSVLAKDADANKIQAVATSGAAVGAYTFHVTQKATQTATTSGSAVGEAIDANVALDKAGFGTPLTTGTFSINGTVFTIDAATARTAKSAASVGAGFDSSLTLENAGLDIAPTAGSFTINGVNINYDPSTDKIGDVINYINNSAAEVTASFDESTQTFTLTHDTLGTGTTITMADGTGNFLEAMKLVDSGGGTIATETAGTDVMSLNNLIDDINNAGIGVTAALTQDGEGRDNLLELTSGSTIQLGSGGDTSNFLSITSLLQSPPGTTRTSQRGLGGVSRTDDLADARLGTTLSAAEGSFKVNGVEIAWDAANDSLTNLVTRINNSDAGVTVTYDGFTDKLKVTNDDSGALAISFEDVTGNMAEALGFTTGSTTMGQNAAYSIDGGPTRYSTSNTISDAIDGVTLTISDTTTEAVKININQANNNAISSVDGFVTQFNKTLDTIGQLTKYDEGGDNGVLFGDGTIRRIESELRSLVTQPVPGISSGLRTLSDIGISYGKVGAAVGTANRLVFDSAKFQAAITKDPEAVAQMMTTFAGTAALSPGGTGSIASVSGKPTQLTKTGRYAITSDASGNLVATFSPNDGSTPIVKNGTITAGGTNTTLIPGLTLTAGGTLQAGADEIVVGASAEGFAKRLSEWVDSLTRTGGLIETRNEEMSNVASSINDQIDRLEARVSAREQQLVKKFTAMEMAISQIQSQQQALTQMQTQMAGIAASKK
;
A
#
# COMPACT_ATOMS: atom_id res chain seq x y z
N MET A 1 32.55 18.31 -30.21
CA MET A 1 33.04 17.09 -30.90
C MET A 1 34.55 17.16 -31.00
N VAL A 2 35.24 16.26 -30.30
CA VAL A 2 36.69 16.08 -30.41
C VAL A 2 36.94 15.37 -31.73
N SER A 3 37.49 16.08 -32.71
CA SER A 3 37.94 15.50 -33.97
C SER A 3 39.13 14.59 -33.68
N SER A 4 38.86 13.29 -33.57
CA SER A 4 39.87 12.24 -33.53
C SER A 4 40.74 12.32 -34.77
N ASN A 5 41.99 12.69 -34.52
CA ASN A 5 43.12 12.86 -35.40
C ASN A 5 43.42 11.58 -36.20
N SER A 6 42.83 11.42 -37.39
CA SER A 6 43.23 10.39 -38.36
C SER A 6 44.11 11.02 -39.44
N GLY A 7 45.43 10.86 -39.28
CA GLY A 7 46.45 10.96 -40.32
C GLY A 7 46.30 12.06 -41.38
N ARG A 8 46.50 13.34 -41.02
CA ARG A 8 46.87 14.38 -42.00
C ARG A 8 48.27 14.03 -42.52
N ILE A 9 48.38 13.40 -43.69
CA ILE A 9 49.68 13.27 -44.37
C ILE A 9 50.09 14.66 -44.85
N THR A 10 51.14 15.21 -44.24
CA THR A 10 51.63 16.57 -44.45
C THR A 10 52.56 16.63 -45.66
N PHE A 11 52.15 17.33 -46.72
CA PHE A 11 53.00 17.65 -47.88
C PHE A 11 53.01 19.17 -48.18
N GLY A 12 53.01 20.01 -47.13
CA GLY A 12 53.00 21.46 -47.30
C GLY A 12 54.35 22.00 -47.77
N GLY A 13 54.40 22.61 -48.96
CA GLY A 13 55.46 23.54 -49.37
C GLY A 13 56.85 22.97 -49.69
N LEU A 14 57.03 21.64 -49.76
CA LEU A 14 58.36 21.04 -49.94
C LEU A 14 58.95 21.24 -51.35
N ALA A 15 58.13 21.38 -52.39
CA ALA A 15 58.60 21.63 -53.76
C ALA A 15 58.40 23.10 -54.17
N SER A 16 57.23 23.70 -53.88
CA SER A 16 56.90 25.06 -54.35
C SER A 16 57.33 26.21 -53.43
N GLY A 17 57.55 25.97 -52.13
CA GLY A 17 57.76 27.01 -51.11
C GLY A 17 56.49 27.77 -50.68
N ILE A 18 55.29 27.38 -51.16
CA ILE A 18 54.01 28.03 -50.83
C ILE A 18 53.33 27.30 -49.67
N ASP A 19 52.81 28.04 -48.68
CA ASP A 19 51.99 27.48 -47.60
C ASP A 19 50.56 27.19 -48.08
N THR A 20 50.44 26.07 -48.78
CA THR A 20 49.17 25.58 -49.35
C THR A 20 48.15 25.23 -48.26
N ASN A 21 48.56 24.91 -47.04
CA ASN A 21 47.64 24.64 -45.93
C ASN A 21 46.91 25.91 -45.51
N THR A 22 47.63 27.00 -45.29
CA THR A 22 47.03 28.29 -44.92
C THR A 22 46.06 28.79 -46.01
N ILE A 23 46.39 28.58 -47.28
CA ILE A 23 45.50 28.94 -48.40
C ILE A 23 44.24 28.07 -48.42
N ILE A 24 44.36 26.75 -48.24
CA ILE A 24 43.21 25.85 -48.15
C ILE A 24 42.33 26.23 -46.96
N GLU A 25 42.91 26.50 -45.79
CA GLU A 25 42.18 26.91 -44.59
C GLU A 25 41.44 28.23 -44.80
N GLN A 26 42.06 29.25 -45.40
CA GLN A 26 41.41 30.52 -45.73
C GLN A 26 40.26 30.34 -46.75
N LEU A 27 40.43 29.49 -47.76
CA LEU A 27 39.37 29.19 -48.73
C LEU A 27 38.20 28.44 -48.08
N ILE A 28 38.48 27.51 -47.17
CA ILE A 28 37.46 26.78 -46.41
C ILE A 28 36.74 27.69 -45.42
N GLN A 29 37.41 28.68 -44.82
CA GLN A 29 36.75 29.67 -43.96
C GLN A 29 35.70 30.50 -44.72
N ILE A 30 35.97 30.88 -45.97
CA ILE A 30 34.98 31.58 -46.80
C ILE A 30 33.79 30.66 -47.12
N GLU A 31 34.06 29.40 -47.47
CA GLU A 31 33.04 28.39 -47.74
C GLU A 31 32.20 28.01 -46.50
N ARG A 32 32.68 28.30 -45.28
CA ARG A 32 31.94 28.11 -44.01
C ARG A 32 31.00 29.25 -43.65
N ARG A 33 31.06 30.42 -44.31
CA ARG A 33 30.17 31.56 -44.01
C ARG A 33 28.66 31.21 -44.05
N PRO A 34 28.15 30.44 -45.04
CA PRO A 34 26.74 30.03 -45.06
C PRO A 34 26.36 29.14 -43.87
N ILE A 35 27.28 28.30 -43.38
CA ILE A 35 27.07 27.46 -42.19
C ILE A 35 26.91 28.35 -40.96
N SER A 36 27.79 29.33 -40.77
CA SER A 36 27.68 30.27 -39.63
C SER A 36 26.37 31.06 -39.65
N LEU A 37 25.91 31.50 -40.83
CA LEU A 37 24.60 32.17 -40.97
C LEU A 37 23.44 31.22 -40.64
N ALA A 38 23.50 29.96 -41.09
CA ALA A 38 22.49 28.96 -40.80
C ALA A 38 22.47 28.57 -39.31
N GLN A 39 23.64 28.48 -38.66
CA GLN A 39 23.78 28.25 -37.22
C GLN A 39 23.19 29.39 -36.39
N ASN A 40 23.43 30.65 -36.77
CA ASN A 40 22.80 31.80 -36.12
C ASN A 40 21.28 31.76 -36.26
N ARG A 41 20.78 31.43 -37.45
CA ARG A 41 19.32 31.27 -37.67
C ARG A 41 18.73 30.12 -36.86
N LEU A 42 19.45 29.00 -36.75
CA LEU A 42 19.03 27.87 -35.91
C LEU A 42 18.92 28.28 -34.44
N PHE A 43 19.92 28.99 -33.94
CA PHE A 43 19.93 29.54 -32.59
C PHE A 43 18.72 30.48 -32.34
N ASP A 44 18.42 31.38 -33.28
CA ASP A 44 17.26 32.27 -33.18
C ASP A 44 15.93 31.50 -33.12
N VAL A 45 15.77 30.46 -33.95
CA VAL A 45 14.55 29.62 -33.97
C VAL A 45 14.45 28.78 -32.69
N GLN A 46 15.56 28.27 -32.16
CA GLN A 46 15.60 27.55 -30.89
C GLN A 46 15.22 28.46 -29.71
N GLN A 47 15.72 29.71 -29.68
CA GLN A 47 15.29 30.68 -28.67
C GLN A 47 13.79 30.99 -28.75
N LYS A 48 13.24 31.11 -29.97
CA LYS A 48 11.79 31.29 -30.17
C LYS A 48 10.98 30.10 -29.67
N THR A 49 11.44 28.88 -29.95
CA THR A 49 10.82 27.62 -29.45
C THR A 49 10.75 27.64 -27.93
N SER A 50 11.86 27.94 -27.25
CA SER A 50 11.90 28.09 -25.79
C SER A 50 10.98 29.21 -25.28
N ALA A 51 10.89 30.34 -25.98
CA ALA A 51 10.01 31.44 -25.63
C ALA A 51 8.52 31.07 -25.75
N PHE A 52 8.12 30.33 -26.79
CA PHE A 52 6.77 29.77 -26.91
C PHE A 52 6.47 28.77 -25.78
N GLY A 53 7.44 27.94 -25.40
CA GLY A 53 7.35 27.07 -24.23
C GLY A 53 7.10 27.85 -22.92
N SER A 54 7.81 28.95 -22.71
CA SER A 54 7.59 29.84 -21.55
C SER A 54 6.20 30.47 -21.53
N VAL A 55 5.69 30.91 -22.69
CA VAL A 55 4.30 31.41 -22.81
C VAL A 55 3.30 30.29 -22.52
N ALA A 56 3.52 29.08 -23.05
CA ALA A 56 2.67 27.92 -22.81
C ALA A 56 2.60 27.59 -21.31
N GLY A 57 3.74 27.58 -20.61
CA GLY A 57 3.82 27.34 -19.17
C GLY A 57 3.10 28.42 -18.35
N ALA A 58 3.27 29.69 -18.72
CA ALA A 58 2.58 30.81 -18.06
C ALA A 58 1.06 30.74 -18.24
N LEU A 59 0.59 30.48 -19.47
CA LEU A 59 -0.82 30.28 -19.78
C LEU A 59 -1.40 29.04 -19.08
N SER A 60 -0.67 27.93 -19.03
CA SER A 60 -1.11 26.71 -18.32
C SER A 60 -1.27 26.97 -16.81
N SER A 61 -0.33 27.71 -16.21
CA SER A 61 -0.44 28.12 -14.81
C SER A 61 -1.64 29.05 -14.57
N LEU A 62 -1.95 29.93 -15.54
CA LEU A 62 -3.14 30.78 -15.50
C LEU A 62 -4.43 29.97 -15.64
N LEU A 63 -4.43 28.96 -16.51
CA LEU A 63 -5.54 28.03 -16.70
C LEU A 63 -5.89 27.31 -15.40
N ASP A 64 -4.89 26.83 -14.66
CA ASP A 64 -5.12 26.17 -13.37
C ASP A 64 -5.81 27.10 -12.37
N ARG A 65 -5.36 28.37 -12.29
CA ARG A 65 -6.02 29.38 -11.44
C ARG A 65 -7.44 29.69 -11.90
N ALA A 66 -7.68 29.77 -13.21
CA ALA A 66 -9.00 29.98 -13.77
C ALA A 66 -9.94 28.78 -13.47
N LYS A 67 -9.43 27.54 -13.55
CA LYS A 67 -10.17 26.33 -13.16
C LYS A 67 -10.54 26.32 -11.68
N THR A 68 -9.63 26.76 -10.79
CA THR A 68 -9.94 26.93 -9.36
C THR A 68 -11.06 27.95 -9.12
N LEU A 69 -11.03 29.07 -9.84
CA LEU A 69 -12.09 30.08 -9.77
C LEU A 69 -13.41 29.59 -10.38
N ASN A 70 -13.37 28.60 -11.26
CA ASN A 70 -14.55 27.99 -11.85
C ASN A 70 -15.19 26.92 -10.94
N ASN A 71 -15.15 27.10 -9.63
CA ASN A 71 -15.84 26.27 -8.65
C ASN A 71 -16.80 27.14 -7.82
N ALA A 72 -18.10 26.88 -7.95
CA ALA A 72 -19.13 27.64 -7.26
C ALA A 72 -19.04 27.50 -5.72
N ASP A 73 -18.58 26.36 -5.22
CA ASP A 73 -18.44 26.10 -3.77
C ASP A 73 -17.38 26.99 -3.12
N THR A 74 -16.37 27.44 -3.88
CA THR A 74 -15.39 28.42 -3.41
C THR A 74 -16.08 29.68 -2.88
N TYR A 75 -17.15 30.12 -3.54
CA TYR A 75 -17.88 31.34 -3.19
C TYR A 75 -19.02 31.10 -2.19
N ARG A 76 -19.51 29.86 -2.12
CA ARG A 76 -20.57 29.42 -1.20
C ARG A 76 -20.02 28.77 0.07
N ALA A 77 -18.71 28.76 0.28
CA ALA A 77 -18.07 28.13 1.42
C ALA A 77 -18.68 28.58 2.77
N ARG A 78 -18.80 27.62 3.68
CA ARG A 78 -19.29 27.82 5.04
C ARG A 78 -18.19 27.48 6.04
N GLY A 79 -18.16 28.24 7.12
CA GLY A 79 -17.30 28.00 8.26
C GLY A 79 -18.15 27.77 9.50
N THR A 80 -17.62 27.00 10.44
CA THR A 80 -18.27 26.70 11.70
C THR A 80 -17.47 27.30 12.85
N SER A 81 -18.15 27.77 13.89
CA SER A 81 -17.52 28.04 15.18
C SER A 81 -18.36 27.42 16.28
N VAL A 82 -17.70 26.65 17.14
CA VAL A 82 -18.31 25.98 18.27
C VAL A 82 -17.97 26.79 19.53
N LEU A 83 -18.99 27.30 20.21
CA LEU A 83 -18.87 28.16 21.37
C LEU A 83 -19.56 27.50 22.57
N ALA A 84 -18.84 27.35 23.67
CA ALA A 84 -19.38 26.92 24.96
C ALA A 84 -18.83 27.83 26.07
N LYS A 85 -19.50 27.81 27.23
CA LYS A 85 -19.04 28.55 28.42
C LYS A 85 -17.76 27.95 29.00
N ASP A 86 -17.61 26.63 28.89
CA ASP A 86 -16.53 25.84 29.47
C ASP A 86 -15.82 24.99 28.37
N ALA A 87 -15.05 23.97 28.77
CA ALA A 87 -14.30 23.10 27.85
C ALA A 87 -15.18 22.23 26.91
N ASP A 88 -16.51 22.27 27.06
CA ASP A 88 -17.46 21.53 26.23
C ASP A 88 -17.37 21.85 24.72
N ALA A 89 -16.86 23.03 24.34
CA ALA A 89 -16.62 23.38 22.94
C ALA A 89 -15.64 22.42 22.24
N ASN A 90 -14.72 21.80 22.99
CA ASN A 90 -13.74 20.85 22.44
C ASN A 90 -14.30 19.43 22.28
N LYS A 91 -15.51 19.17 22.79
CA LYS A 91 -16.15 17.86 22.77
C LYS A 91 -16.98 17.62 21.51
N ILE A 92 -17.25 18.68 20.75
CA ILE A 92 -18.04 18.64 19.52
C ILE A 92 -17.26 19.33 18.40
N GLN A 93 -17.10 18.62 17.28
CA GLN A 93 -16.63 19.23 16.05
C GLN A 93 -17.81 19.40 15.10
N ALA A 94 -17.87 20.53 14.40
CA ALA A 94 -18.88 20.78 13.38
C ALA A 94 -18.20 21.15 12.06
N VAL A 95 -18.67 20.57 10.96
CA VAL A 95 -18.22 20.90 9.60
C VAL A 95 -19.46 21.21 8.76
N ALA A 96 -19.44 22.33 8.05
CA ALA A 96 -20.54 22.77 7.20
C ALA A 96 -20.13 22.70 5.73
N THR A 97 -21.01 22.13 4.90
CA THR A 97 -20.90 22.15 3.45
C THR A 97 -21.30 23.53 2.89
N SER A 98 -21.00 23.79 1.62
CA SER A 98 -21.38 25.05 0.93
C SER A 98 -22.89 25.27 0.86
N GLY A 99 -23.69 24.19 0.94
CA GLY A 99 -25.15 24.23 0.97
C GLY A 99 -25.75 24.56 2.33
N ALA A 100 -24.97 24.48 3.42
CA ALA A 100 -25.51 24.70 4.76
C ALA A 100 -26.05 26.13 4.93
N ALA A 101 -27.21 26.23 5.58
CA ALA A 101 -27.82 27.51 5.92
C ALA A 101 -26.98 28.24 6.97
N VAL A 102 -26.74 29.54 6.74
CA VAL A 102 -26.10 30.42 7.73
C VAL A 102 -27.05 30.61 8.91
N GLY A 103 -26.55 30.43 10.13
CA GLY A 103 -27.39 30.43 11.32
C GLY A 103 -26.64 29.95 12.56
N ALA A 104 -27.35 29.82 13.67
CA ALA A 104 -26.81 29.28 14.90
C ALA A 104 -27.76 28.23 15.47
N TYR A 105 -27.20 27.14 15.97
CA TYR A 105 -27.90 26.02 16.58
C TYR A 105 -27.30 25.75 17.96
N THR A 106 -28.08 25.21 18.89
CA THR A 106 -27.53 24.62 20.12
C THR A 106 -27.55 23.10 20.03
N PHE A 107 -26.49 22.47 20.52
CA PHE A 107 -26.30 21.02 20.47
C PHE A 107 -25.88 20.51 21.85
N HIS A 108 -26.60 19.55 22.38
CA HIS A 108 -26.34 18.97 23.71
C HIS A 108 -26.22 17.46 23.59
N VAL A 109 -25.14 16.88 24.15
CA VAL A 109 -24.88 15.44 24.09
C VAL A 109 -24.92 14.85 25.48
N THR A 110 -25.83 13.92 25.71
CA THR A 110 -26.00 13.24 27.00
C THR A 110 -25.37 11.85 27.02
N GLN A 111 -25.13 11.24 25.85
CA GLN A 111 -24.54 9.91 25.74
C GLN A 111 -23.79 9.76 24.42
N LYS A 112 -22.65 9.07 24.44
CA LYS A 112 -21.91 8.68 23.24
C LYS A 112 -22.39 7.35 22.68
N ALA A 113 -22.22 7.16 21.38
CA ALA A 113 -22.30 5.83 20.82
C ALA A 113 -21.07 5.00 21.22
N THR A 114 -21.27 3.75 21.60
CA THR A 114 -20.20 2.77 21.91
C THR A 114 -20.39 1.52 21.07
N GLN A 115 -19.30 0.81 20.77
CA GLN A 115 -19.33 -0.43 19.99
C GLN A 115 -19.85 -1.60 20.84
N THR A 116 -20.53 -2.54 20.18
CA THR A 116 -20.83 -3.86 20.74
C THR A 116 -19.60 -4.75 20.65
N ALA A 117 -19.35 -5.52 21.69
CA ALA A 117 -18.29 -6.53 21.68
C ALA A 117 -18.79 -7.86 22.25
N THR A 118 -18.38 -8.95 21.62
CA THR A 118 -18.57 -10.33 22.09
C THR A 118 -17.21 -10.93 22.37
N THR A 119 -17.01 -11.45 23.57
CA THR A 119 -15.82 -12.25 23.91
C THR A 119 -16.19 -13.72 23.95
N SER A 120 -15.33 -14.60 23.47
CA SER A 120 -15.54 -16.05 23.52
C SER A 120 -15.84 -16.53 24.96
N GLY A 121 -16.73 -17.51 25.09
CA GLY A 121 -17.21 -17.98 26.39
C GLY A 121 -16.07 -18.56 27.25
N SER A 122 -15.25 -19.38 26.62
CA SER A 122 -14.08 -20.06 27.20
C SER A 122 -12.80 -19.74 26.44
N ALA A 123 -11.68 -20.25 26.94
CA ALA A 123 -10.45 -20.37 26.16
C ALA A 123 -10.74 -21.13 24.85
N VAL A 124 -10.13 -20.68 23.75
CA VAL A 124 -10.34 -21.24 22.42
C VAL A 124 -9.53 -22.52 22.24
N GLY A 125 -8.39 -22.63 22.92
CA GLY A 125 -7.54 -23.80 22.87
C GLY A 125 -7.84 -24.85 23.91
N GLU A 126 -7.26 -26.02 23.69
CA GLU A 126 -7.25 -27.10 24.67
C GLU A 126 -6.36 -26.75 25.85
N ALA A 127 -6.89 -27.04 27.04
CA ALA A 127 -6.14 -26.97 28.27
C ALA A 127 -4.97 -27.99 28.24
N ILE A 128 -3.95 -27.77 29.07
CA ILE A 128 -2.85 -28.73 29.18
C ILE A 128 -3.37 -30.04 29.82
N ASP A 129 -2.89 -31.19 29.33
CA ASP A 129 -3.06 -32.46 30.03
C ASP A 129 -1.83 -32.73 30.88
N ALA A 130 -1.98 -32.58 32.20
CA ALA A 130 -0.88 -32.72 33.15
C ALA A 130 -0.47 -34.17 33.42
N ASN A 131 -1.23 -35.16 32.94
CA ASN A 131 -1.00 -36.58 33.19
C ASN A 131 -0.28 -37.30 32.05
N VAL A 132 -0.16 -36.66 30.89
CA VAL A 132 0.60 -37.20 29.75
C VAL A 132 2.04 -36.70 29.76
N ALA A 133 2.87 -37.33 28.94
CA ALA A 133 4.23 -36.91 28.65
C ALA A 133 4.34 -35.41 28.38
N LEU A 134 5.39 -34.73 28.88
CA LEU A 134 5.59 -33.28 28.71
C LEU A 134 5.58 -32.83 27.23
N ASP A 135 5.98 -33.67 26.28
CA ASP A 135 5.92 -33.37 24.84
C ASP A 135 4.51 -33.52 24.23
N LYS A 136 3.59 -34.19 24.93
CA LYS A 136 2.16 -34.35 24.57
C LYS A 136 1.20 -33.57 25.46
N ALA A 137 1.71 -33.00 26.56
CA ALA A 137 0.92 -32.25 27.52
C ALA A 137 0.21 -31.06 26.87
N GLY A 138 0.73 -30.57 25.75
CA GLY A 138 0.12 -29.50 24.99
C GLY A 138 0.55 -28.13 25.51
N PHE A 139 1.85 -27.96 25.72
CA PHE A 139 2.42 -26.63 25.88
C PHE A 139 2.30 -25.86 24.56
N GLY A 140 1.96 -24.56 24.64
CA GLY A 140 1.85 -23.71 23.44
C GLY A 140 3.15 -23.56 22.63
N THR A 141 4.28 -23.91 23.24
CA THR A 141 5.57 -24.11 22.57
C THR A 141 6.23 -25.36 23.12
N PRO A 142 6.91 -26.18 22.30
CA PRO A 142 7.58 -27.38 22.79
C PRO A 142 8.63 -27.07 23.87
N LEU A 143 8.62 -27.87 24.94
CA LEU A 143 9.65 -27.82 25.97
C LEU A 143 10.98 -28.35 25.42
N THR A 144 12.09 -27.76 25.85
CA THR A 144 13.43 -28.27 25.59
C THR A 144 13.92 -29.05 26.80
N THR A 145 14.45 -30.25 26.54
CA THR A 145 15.18 -31.04 27.55
C THR A 145 16.31 -30.22 28.17
N GLY A 146 16.54 -30.37 29.46
CA GLY A 146 17.60 -29.66 30.17
C GLY A 146 17.26 -29.48 31.63
N THR A 147 17.76 -28.42 32.25
CA THR A 147 17.55 -28.13 33.67
C THR A 147 16.99 -26.74 33.90
N PHE A 148 16.31 -26.56 35.03
CA PHE A 148 15.98 -25.25 35.59
C PHE A 148 16.18 -25.28 37.10
N SER A 149 16.18 -24.12 37.76
CA SER A 149 16.39 -24.07 39.20
C SER A 149 15.34 -23.25 39.96
N ILE A 150 15.01 -23.74 41.17
CA ILE A 150 14.19 -23.07 42.17
C ILE A 150 14.98 -23.02 43.48
N ASN A 151 15.14 -21.84 44.07
CA ASN A 151 15.91 -21.63 45.31
C ASN A 151 17.30 -22.29 45.29
N GLY A 152 17.96 -22.30 44.12
CA GLY A 152 19.28 -22.92 43.91
C GLY A 152 19.28 -24.44 43.75
N THR A 153 18.14 -25.11 43.89
CA THR A 153 18.00 -26.56 43.61
C THR A 153 17.66 -26.78 42.15
N VAL A 154 18.35 -27.72 41.51
CA VAL A 154 18.23 -28.01 40.08
C VAL A 154 17.19 -29.10 39.86
N PHE A 155 16.27 -28.84 38.93
CA PHE A 155 15.26 -29.77 38.43
C PHE A 155 15.54 -30.06 36.96
N THR A 156 15.27 -31.29 36.53
CA THR A 156 15.46 -31.72 35.15
C THR A 156 14.11 -31.68 34.43
N ILE A 157 14.12 -31.19 33.19
CA ILE A 157 13.04 -31.32 32.22
C ILE A 157 13.45 -32.41 31.26
N ASP A 158 12.67 -33.49 31.26
CA ASP A 158 12.86 -34.58 30.33
C ASP A 158 11.65 -34.71 29.40
N ALA A 159 11.81 -34.21 28.18
CA ALA A 159 10.80 -34.30 27.13
C ALA A 159 11.01 -35.50 26.20
N ALA A 160 11.92 -36.44 26.54
CA ALA A 160 12.20 -37.63 25.74
C ALA A 160 11.66 -38.92 26.40
N THR A 161 11.37 -39.94 25.58
CA THR A 161 10.82 -41.22 26.02
C THR A 161 11.90 -42.15 26.61
N ALA A 162 11.63 -42.82 27.74
CA ALA A 162 12.50 -43.88 28.28
C ALA A 162 12.71 -45.01 27.27
N ARG A 163 13.77 -45.83 27.40
CA ARG A 163 13.82 -47.13 26.71
C ARG A 163 13.43 -48.24 27.67
N THR A 164 12.62 -49.19 27.21
CA THR A 164 12.19 -50.35 28.00
C THR A 164 12.59 -51.66 27.32
N ALA A 165 12.97 -52.65 28.13
CA ALA A 165 13.14 -54.03 27.72
C ALA A 165 12.14 -54.89 28.50
N LYS A 166 11.11 -55.38 27.81
CA LYS A 166 10.03 -56.19 28.40
C LYS A 166 10.14 -57.65 27.97
N SER A 167 9.81 -58.58 28.86
CA SER A 167 9.70 -60.02 28.57
C SER A 167 8.95 -60.28 27.28
N ALA A 168 9.47 -61.17 26.44
CA ALA A 168 8.85 -61.51 25.15
C ALA A 168 7.45 -62.16 25.29
N ALA A 169 7.16 -62.74 26.45
CA ALA A 169 5.88 -63.36 26.82
C ALA A 169 5.75 -63.42 28.36
N SER A 170 4.60 -63.90 28.87
CA SER A 170 4.48 -64.27 30.30
C SER A 170 5.65 -65.18 30.71
N VAL A 171 6.23 -64.95 31.89
CA VAL A 171 7.38 -65.71 32.41
C VAL A 171 7.01 -67.09 32.94
N GLY A 172 5.72 -67.37 33.16
CA GLY A 172 5.25 -68.68 33.63
C GLY A 172 3.76 -68.75 33.88
N ALA A 173 3.08 -69.77 33.36
CA ALA A 173 1.64 -69.95 33.52
C ALA A 173 1.27 -70.30 34.98
N GLY A 174 0.96 -69.28 35.78
CA GLY A 174 0.65 -69.43 37.21
C GLY A 174 1.77 -68.96 38.13
N PHE A 175 2.60 -68.03 37.64
CA PHE A 175 3.67 -67.44 38.42
C PHE A 175 3.16 -66.80 39.73
N ASP A 176 3.79 -67.13 40.86
CA ASP A 176 3.48 -66.58 42.19
C ASP A 176 4.67 -65.77 42.73
N SER A 177 4.52 -64.45 42.72
CA SER A 177 5.55 -63.47 43.14
C SER A 177 5.91 -63.58 44.62
N SER A 178 5.10 -64.27 45.43
CA SER A 178 5.33 -64.43 46.87
C SER A 178 6.24 -65.60 47.24
N LEU A 179 6.53 -66.50 46.29
CA LEU A 179 7.38 -67.69 46.45
C LEU A 179 8.82 -67.41 46.00
N THR A 180 9.75 -68.30 46.40
CA THR A 180 11.13 -68.26 45.91
C THR A 180 11.16 -68.56 44.41
N LEU A 181 12.12 -68.02 43.67
CA LEU A 181 12.18 -68.16 42.21
C LEU A 181 12.18 -69.62 41.74
N GLU A 182 12.76 -70.55 42.50
CA GLU A 182 12.72 -71.99 42.23
C GLU A 182 11.29 -72.58 42.30
N ASN A 183 10.43 -72.03 43.16
CA ASN A 183 9.06 -72.50 43.39
C ASN A 183 7.99 -71.57 42.81
N ALA A 184 8.39 -70.48 42.17
CA ALA A 184 7.49 -69.43 41.72
C ALA A 184 6.72 -69.77 40.45
N GLY A 185 6.90 -70.96 39.85
CA GLY A 185 6.15 -71.37 38.66
C GLY A 185 6.65 -70.73 37.36
N LEU A 186 7.95 -70.44 37.25
CA LEU A 186 8.58 -69.99 36.00
C LEU A 186 8.63 -71.10 34.95
N ASP A 187 8.39 -70.76 33.68
CA ASP A 187 8.47 -71.72 32.57
C ASP A 187 9.89 -72.29 32.38
N ILE A 188 10.90 -71.49 32.74
CA ILE A 188 12.31 -71.85 32.70
C ILE A 188 12.81 -71.80 34.14
N ALA A 189 13.30 -72.93 34.65
CA ALA A 189 13.82 -73.02 36.00
C ALA A 189 15.13 -72.20 36.14
N PRO A 190 15.19 -71.22 37.04
CA PRO A 190 16.39 -70.43 37.24
C PRO A 190 17.46 -71.22 38.02
N THR A 191 18.73 -71.06 37.66
CA THR A 191 19.91 -71.61 38.33
C THR A 191 20.65 -70.52 39.10
N ALA A 192 21.13 -70.78 40.31
CA ALA A 192 21.87 -69.81 41.11
C ALA A 192 23.08 -69.23 40.36
N GLY A 193 23.31 -67.92 40.45
CA GLY A 193 24.42 -67.29 39.76
C GLY A 193 24.31 -65.78 39.68
N SER A 194 24.86 -65.21 38.60
CA SER A 194 24.79 -63.77 38.33
C SER A 194 24.35 -63.47 36.91
N PHE A 195 23.92 -62.22 36.71
CA PHE A 195 23.66 -61.61 35.41
C PHE A 195 24.15 -60.16 35.42
N THR A 196 24.22 -59.54 34.26
CA THR A 196 24.63 -58.14 34.10
C THR A 196 23.54 -57.31 33.46
N ILE A 197 23.34 -56.10 33.97
CA ILE A 197 22.57 -55.04 33.31
C ILE A 197 23.45 -53.80 33.22
N ASN A 198 23.59 -53.22 32.03
CA ASN A 198 24.47 -52.08 31.75
C ASN A 198 25.91 -52.27 32.29
N GLY A 199 26.40 -53.51 32.24
CA GLY A 199 27.72 -53.89 32.74
C GLY A 199 27.82 -54.05 34.27
N VAL A 200 26.75 -53.81 35.03
CA VAL A 200 26.69 -54.02 36.48
C VAL A 200 26.26 -55.44 36.79
N ASN A 201 27.06 -56.15 37.58
CA ASN A 201 26.80 -57.54 37.94
C ASN A 201 25.87 -57.65 39.16
N ILE A 202 24.80 -58.44 39.01
CA ILE A 202 23.79 -58.71 40.03
C ILE A 202 23.78 -60.20 40.31
N ASN A 203 23.81 -60.56 41.60
CA ASN A 203 23.80 -61.94 42.07
C ASN A 203 22.41 -62.28 42.60
N TYR A 204 21.98 -63.53 42.40
CA TYR A 204 20.73 -64.05 42.93
C TYR A 204 20.85 -65.56 43.24
N ASP A 205 20.07 -66.04 44.19
CA ASP A 205 19.92 -67.45 44.55
C ASP A 205 18.43 -67.85 44.50
N PRO A 206 18.00 -68.68 43.52
CA PRO A 206 16.59 -69.00 43.33
C PRO A 206 15.97 -69.81 44.47
N SER A 207 16.77 -70.43 45.34
CA SER A 207 16.29 -71.20 46.50
C SER A 207 15.90 -70.30 47.68
N THR A 208 16.43 -69.07 47.73
CA THR A 208 16.17 -68.10 48.80
C THR A 208 15.45 -66.84 48.33
N ASP A 209 15.73 -66.39 47.11
CA ASP A 209 15.30 -65.10 46.61
C ASP A 209 13.95 -65.22 45.90
N LYS A 210 13.10 -64.24 46.10
CA LYS A 210 11.84 -64.03 45.37
C LYS A 210 12.08 -63.05 44.23
N ILE A 211 11.12 -62.93 43.32
CA ILE A 211 11.20 -61.92 42.25
C ILE A 211 11.30 -60.49 42.79
N GLY A 212 10.60 -60.21 43.89
CA GLY A 212 10.70 -58.92 44.58
C GLY A 212 12.10 -58.62 45.12
N ASP A 213 12.84 -59.65 45.56
CA ASP A 213 14.21 -59.48 46.05
C ASP A 213 15.16 -59.15 44.90
N VAL A 214 15.05 -59.84 43.76
CA VAL A 214 15.87 -59.56 42.57
C VAL A 214 15.53 -58.19 41.97
N ILE A 215 14.26 -57.79 41.96
CA ILE A 215 13.85 -56.42 41.60
C ILE A 215 14.54 -55.41 42.53
N ASN A 216 14.57 -55.65 43.84
CA ASN A 216 15.25 -54.77 44.78
C ASN A 216 16.78 -54.75 44.53
N TYR A 217 17.39 -55.87 44.16
CA TYR A 217 18.81 -55.89 43.82
C TYR A 217 19.11 -55.05 42.58
N ILE A 218 18.24 -55.09 41.57
CA ILE A 218 18.34 -54.27 40.36
C ILE A 218 18.15 -52.80 40.70
N ASN A 219 17.06 -52.44 41.37
CA ASN A 219 16.68 -51.05 41.65
C ASN A 219 17.62 -50.34 42.62
N ASN A 220 18.37 -51.08 43.44
CA ASN A 220 19.39 -50.52 44.34
C ASN A 220 20.81 -50.64 43.78
N SER A 221 20.98 -51.10 42.53
CA SER A 221 22.28 -51.22 41.87
C SER A 221 22.65 -49.93 41.12
N ALA A 222 23.90 -49.87 40.66
CA ALA A 222 24.36 -48.80 39.77
C ALA A 222 24.05 -49.09 38.28
N ALA A 223 23.11 -50.00 37.99
CA ALA A 223 22.80 -50.44 36.62
C ALA A 223 22.02 -49.41 35.79
N GLU A 224 21.61 -48.29 36.39
CA GLU A 224 20.83 -47.23 35.73
C GLU A 224 19.55 -47.78 35.07
N VAL A 225 18.90 -48.73 35.73
CA VAL A 225 17.60 -49.26 35.33
C VAL A 225 16.68 -49.49 36.53
N THR A 226 15.38 -49.35 36.28
CA THR A 226 14.31 -49.73 37.18
C THR A 226 13.64 -51.01 36.66
N ALA A 227 13.64 -52.05 37.48
CA ALA A 227 12.94 -53.30 37.27
C ALA A 227 11.53 -53.26 37.87
N SER A 228 10.58 -53.86 37.17
CA SER A 228 9.22 -54.08 37.62
C SER A 228 8.66 -55.41 37.11
N PHE A 229 7.65 -55.93 37.80
CA PHE A 229 6.91 -57.12 37.40
C PHE A 229 5.41 -56.82 37.40
N ASP A 230 4.75 -57.10 36.28
CA ASP A 230 3.31 -56.93 36.13
C ASP A 230 2.62 -58.29 36.39
N GLU A 231 1.89 -58.38 37.51
CA GLU A 231 1.20 -59.61 37.92
C GLU A 231 0.04 -59.99 36.98
N SER A 232 -0.55 -59.03 36.28
CA SER A 232 -1.69 -59.28 35.38
C SER A 232 -1.25 -59.89 34.05
N THR A 233 -0.10 -59.44 33.53
CA THR A 233 0.49 -59.97 32.30
C THR A 233 1.58 -61.00 32.55
N GLN A 234 2.00 -61.18 33.81
CA GLN A 234 3.13 -62.01 34.25
C GLN A 234 4.41 -61.70 33.48
N THR A 235 4.69 -60.41 33.25
CA THR A 235 5.87 -59.97 32.50
C THR A 235 6.81 -59.15 33.36
N PHE A 236 8.11 -59.31 33.10
CA PHE A 236 9.18 -58.55 33.73
C PHE A 236 9.60 -57.41 32.79
N THR A 237 9.81 -56.21 33.33
CA THR A 237 10.20 -55.04 32.55
C THR A 237 11.38 -54.33 33.20
N LEU A 238 12.38 -54.00 32.39
CA LEU A 238 13.46 -53.08 32.74
C LEU A 238 13.23 -51.75 32.01
N THR A 239 13.34 -50.64 32.73
CA THR A 239 13.26 -49.28 32.20
C THR A 239 14.58 -48.57 32.47
N HIS A 240 15.17 -47.92 31.47
CA HIS A 240 16.39 -47.14 31.66
C HIS A 240 16.12 -45.92 32.55
N ASP A 241 16.93 -45.69 33.60
CA ASP A 241 16.74 -44.59 34.56
C ASP A 241 17.04 -43.21 33.93
N THR A 242 17.85 -43.19 32.87
CA THR A 242 18.09 -42.00 32.03
C THR A 242 17.35 -42.08 30.70
N LEU A 243 16.66 -40.99 30.34
CA LEU A 243 15.84 -40.90 29.13
C LEU A 243 16.68 -40.32 27.96
N GLY A 244 16.29 -40.62 26.71
CA GLY A 244 16.91 -40.04 25.51
C GLY A 244 17.21 -41.02 24.35
N THR A 245 17.43 -40.49 23.15
CA THR A 245 17.84 -41.29 21.98
C THR A 245 19.28 -41.75 22.13
N GLY A 246 19.49 -43.03 22.51
CA GLY A 246 20.82 -43.65 22.61
C GLY A 246 21.06 -44.48 23.88
N THR A 247 20.15 -44.44 24.86
CA THR A 247 20.27 -45.18 26.13
C THR A 247 19.85 -46.65 25.95
N THR A 248 20.78 -47.50 25.50
CA THR A 248 20.50 -48.93 25.26
C THR A 248 20.61 -49.72 26.55
N ILE A 249 19.57 -50.47 26.93
CA ILE A 249 19.66 -51.41 28.04
C ILE A 249 20.44 -52.64 27.55
N THR A 250 21.66 -52.81 28.02
CA THR A 250 22.47 -54.00 27.71
C THR A 250 22.30 -55.04 28.81
N MET A 251 22.09 -56.29 28.43
CA MET A 251 21.79 -57.38 29.38
C MET A 251 22.52 -58.64 28.94
N ALA A 252 23.09 -59.38 29.89
CA ALA A 252 23.66 -60.69 29.63
C ALA A 252 23.65 -61.55 30.89
N ASP A 253 23.21 -62.81 30.76
CA ASP A 253 23.34 -63.79 31.84
C ASP A 253 24.82 -64.15 32.05
N GLY A 254 25.21 -64.29 33.31
CA GLY A 254 26.57 -64.60 33.75
C GLY A 254 26.72 -66.08 34.08
N THR A 255 26.89 -66.40 35.37
CA THR A 255 26.94 -67.80 35.83
C THR A 255 25.57 -68.42 36.08
N GLY A 256 24.50 -67.60 36.06
CA GLY A 256 23.10 -68.04 36.15
C GLY A 256 22.36 -67.91 34.82
N ASN A 257 21.03 -67.93 34.84
CA ASN A 257 20.14 -67.84 33.69
C ASN A 257 18.87 -67.00 34.00
N PHE A 258 18.99 -65.98 34.84
CA PHE A 258 17.83 -65.20 35.31
C PHE A 258 17.15 -64.46 34.16
N LEU A 259 17.93 -63.82 33.29
CA LEU A 259 17.39 -63.04 32.18
C LEU A 259 16.72 -63.94 31.15
N GLU A 260 17.23 -65.16 30.94
CA GLU A 260 16.56 -66.20 30.16
C GLU A 260 15.24 -66.63 30.82
N ALA A 261 15.25 -66.86 32.15
CA ALA A 261 14.03 -67.20 32.90
C ALA A 261 12.97 -66.09 32.85
N MET A 262 13.40 -64.82 32.80
CA MET A 262 12.54 -63.66 32.60
C MET A 262 12.17 -63.42 31.13
N LYS A 263 12.63 -64.27 30.19
CA LYS A 263 12.39 -64.16 28.75
C LYS A 263 12.83 -62.82 28.17
N LEU A 264 13.94 -62.28 28.68
CA LEU A 264 14.60 -61.07 28.16
C LEU A 264 15.72 -61.42 27.18
N VAL A 265 16.37 -62.58 27.38
CA VAL A 265 17.38 -63.15 26.48
C VAL A 265 17.02 -64.59 26.10
N ASP A 266 17.56 -65.09 25.00
CA ASP A 266 17.48 -66.51 24.61
C ASP A 266 18.59 -67.35 25.26
N SER A 267 18.53 -68.68 25.09
CA SER A 267 19.53 -69.63 25.59
C SER A 267 20.95 -69.43 25.03
N GLY A 268 21.09 -68.64 23.96
CA GLY A 268 22.36 -68.24 23.35
C GLY A 268 22.88 -66.88 23.83
N GLY A 269 22.16 -66.20 24.72
CA GLY A 269 22.47 -64.86 25.22
C GLY A 269 22.03 -63.71 24.30
N GLY A 270 21.28 -63.99 23.22
CA GLY A 270 20.71 -62.97 22.36
C GLY A 270 19.50 -62.29 23.00
N THR A 271 19.42 -60.96 22.95
CA THR A 271 18.27 -60.22 23.48
C THR A 271 17.00 -60.54 22.67
N ILE A 272 15.97 -61.05 23.35
CA ILE A 272 14.64 -61.32 22.78
C ILE A 272 13.55 -60.43 23.38
N ALA A 273 13.90 -59.59 24.36
CA ALA A 273 13.03 -58.58 24.92
C ALA A 273 12.48 -57.67 23.81
N THR A 274 11.20 -57.28 23.91
CA THR A 274 10.64 -56.29 22.99
C THR A 274 11.13 -54.92 23.42
N GLU A 275 12.16 -54.41 22.77
CA GLU A 275 12.62 -53.04 22.99
C GLU A 275 11.60 -52.06 22.40
N THR A 276 10.86 -51.38 23.28
CA THR A 276 9.91 -50.33 22.88
C THR A 276 10.35 -49.01 23.50
N ALA A 277 10.01 -47.89 22.85
CA ALA A 277 9.97 -46.61 23.54
C ALA A 277 9.06 -46.79 24.78
N GLY A 278 9.64 -46.64 25.96
CA GLY A 278 9.00 -46.84 27.25
C GLY A 278 7.78 -45.93 27.44
N THR A 279 6.89 -46.32 28.33
CA THR A 279 5.71 -45.51 28.66
C THR A 279 5.98 -44.52 29.79
N ASP A 280 7.15 -44.60 30.43
CA ASP A 280 7.54 -43.69 31.51
C ASP A 280 8.17 -42.44 30.89
N VAL A 281 7.36 -41.38 30.82
CA VAL A 281 7.76 -40.05 30.34
C VAL A 281 7.34 -39.08 31.41
N MET A 282 8.24 -38.17 31.79
CA MET A 282 7.93 -37.13 32.77
C MET A 282 6.64 -36.41 32.34
N SER A 283 5.63 -36.42 33.21
CA SER A 283 4.43 -35.60 33.08
C SER A 283 4.60 -34.31 33.88
N LEU A 284 3.71 -33.33 33.66
CA LEU A 284 3.72 -32.12 34.48
C LEU A 284 3.41 -32.44 35.95
N ASN A 285 2.56 -33.43 36.22
CA ASN A 285 2.29 -33.88 37.59
C ASN A 285 3.53 -34.52 38.24
N ASN A 286 4.33 -35.31 37.49
CA ASN A 286 5.59 -35.81 38.03
C ASN A 286 6.56 -34.68 38.40
N LEU A 287 6.68 -33.67 37.55
CA LEU A 287 7.54 -32.52 37.84
C LEU A 287 7.04 -31.71 39.05
N ILE A 288 5.72 -31.57 39.20
CA ILE A 288 5.11 -30.94 40.38
C ILE A 288 5.44 -31.74 41.64
N ASP A 289 5.34 -33.07 41.57
CA ASP A 289 5.70 -33.96 42.68
C ASP A 289 7.19 -33.87 43.01
N ASP A 290 8.08 -33.80 42.01
CA ASP A 290 9.51 -33.61 42.21
C ASP A 290 9.80 -32.30 42.96
N ILE A 291 9.15 -31.19 42.58
CA ILE A 291 9.29 -29.90 43.26
C ILE A 291 8.79 -30.00 44.71
N ASN A 292 7.63 -30.61 44.92
CA ASN A 292 7.02 -30.77 46.25
C ASN A 292 7.86 -31.65 47.18
N ASN A 293 8.53 -32.68 46.63
CA ASN A 293 9.33 -33.64 47.38
C ASN A 293 10.81 -33.23 47.55
N ALA A 294 11.27 -32.17 46.88
CA ALA A 294 12.67 -31.71 46.94
C ALA A 294 13.11 -31.13 48.30
N GLY A 295 12.19 -30.91 49.25
CA GLY A 295 12.53 -30.41 50.59
C GLY A 295 12.99 -28.94 50.63
N ILE A 296 12.75 -28.17 49.57
CA ILE A 296 13.17 -26.76 49.43
C ILE A 296 12.19 -25.74 50.01
N GLY A 297 11.13 -26.19 50.69
CA GLY A 297 10.09 -25.32 51.26
C GLY A 297 9.24 -24.60 50.22
N VAL A 298 9.11 -25.16 49.02
CA VAL A 298 8.25 -24.68 47.93
C VAL A 298 7.19 -25.74 47.66
N THR A 299 5.95 -25.32 47.49
CA THR A 299 4.83 -26.15 47.06
C THR A 299 4.39 -25.72 45.66
N ALA A 300 4.41 -26.65 44.71
CA ALA A 300 3.92 -26.50 43.36
C ALA A 300 2.52 -27.10 43.21
N ALA A 301 1.64 -26.42 42.50
CA ALA A 301 0.32 -26.92 42.14
C ALA A 301 -0.18 -26.30 40.84
N LEU A 302 -1.09 -27.00 40.14
CA LEU A 302 -1.90 -26.39 39.10
C LEU A 302 -3.10 -25.69 39.73
N THR A 303 -3.33 -24.45 39.33
CA THR A 303 -4.44 -23.62 39.82
C THR A 303 -5.26 -23.08 38.66
N GLN A 304 -6.50 -22.69 38.98
CA GLN A 304 -7.34 -21.85 38.14
C GLN A 304 -7.38 -20.46 38.77
N ASP A 305 -7.17 -19.42 37.98
CA ASP A 305 -7.30 -18.07 38.52
C ASP A 305 -8.74 -17.53 38.49
N GLY A 306 -8.93 -16.37 39.13
CA GLY A 306 -10.23 -15.69 39.17
C GLY A 306 -10.75 -15.19 37.82
N GLU A 307 -9.98 -15.33 36.74
CA GLU A 307 -10.35 -14.98 35.36
C GLU A 307 -10.78 -16.23 34.56
N GLY A 308 -10.80 -17.41 35.20
CA GLY A 308 -11.22 -18.68 34.60
C GLY A 308 -10.15 -19.32 33.72
N ARG A 309 -8.87 -18.97 33.92
CA ARG A 309 -7.74 -19.60 33.23
C ARG A 309 -7.34 -20.87 33.95
N ASP A 310 -7.49 -22.00 33.28
CA ASP A 310 -7.15 -23.30 33.84
C ASP A 310 -5.67 -23.63 33.67
N ASN A 311 -5.15 -24.49 34.56
CA ASN A 311 -3.82 -25.07 34.50
C ASN A 311 -2.67 -24.05 34.52
N LEU A 312 -2.74 -23.08 35.43
CA LEU A 312 -1.61 -22.22 35.76
C LEU A 312 -0.73 -22.95 36.76
N LEU A 313 0.58 -23.07 36.51
CA LEU A 313 1.50 -23.55 37.54
C LEU A 313 1.74 -22.44 38.56
N GLU A 314 1.43 -22.72 39.82
CA GLU A 314 1.65 -21.86 40.98
C GLU A 314 2.68 -22.50 41.91
N LEU A 315 3.65 -21.69 42.35
CA LEU A 315 4.64 -22.02 43.35
C LEU A 315 4.39 -21.15 44.59
N THR A 316 4.31 -21.77 45.77
CA THR A 316 4.11 -21.10 47.06
C THR A 316 5.18 -21.49 48.06
N SER A 317 5.60 -20.55 48.93
CA SER A 317 6.64 -20.78 49.94
C SER A 317 6.47 -19.84 51.13
N GLY A 318 7.04 -20.19 52.28
CA GLY A 318 7.13 -19.29 53.44
C GLY A 318 8.20 -18.19 53.29
N SER A 319 9.01 -18.22 52.23
CA SER A 319 10.04 -17.22 51.91
C SER A 319 10.00 -16.85 50.43
N THR A 320 10.72 -15.80 50.03
CA THR A 320 10.78 -15.37 48.63
C THR A 320 11.33 -16.48 47.74
N ILE A 321 10.59 -16.84 46.70
CA ILE A 321 10.97 -17.86 45.71
C ILE A 321 11.91 -17.23 44.68
N GLN A 322 13.11 -17.81 44.57
CA GLN A 322 14.09 -17.50 43.54
C GLN A 322 13.94 -18.50 42.39
N LEU A 323 13.83 -17.99 41.17
CA LEU A 323 13.72 -18.79 39.95
C LEU A 323 14.93 -18.50 39.07
N GLY A 324 15.51 -19.56 38.51
CA GLY A 324 16.53 -19.45 37.48
C GLY A 324 17.96 -19.34 38.01
N SER A 325 18.90 -19.89 37.23
CA SER A 325 20.34 -19.68 37.38
C SER A 325 21.01 -19.51 36.03
N GLY A 326 22.25 -19.01 36.00
CA GLY A 326 23.03 -18.92 34.76
C GLY A 326 23.43 -20.28 34.15
N GLY A 327 23.16 -21.39 34.85
CA GLY A 327 23.40 -22.76 34.39
C GLY A 327 22.15 -23.49 33.92
N ASP A 328 20.99 -22.83 33.91
CA ASP A 328 19.74 -23.43 33.44
C ASP A 328 19.78 -23.61 31.91
N THR A 329 19.34 -24.79 31.45
CA THR A 329 19.42 -25.20 30.03
C THR A 329 18.08 -25.53 29.41
N SER A 330 17.03 -25.71 30.21
CA SER A 330 15.65 -25.87 29.73
C SER A 330 14.95 -24.54 29.52
N ASN A 331 13.92 -24.52 28.68
CA ASN A 331 13.05 -23.36 28.46
C ASN A 331 11.81 -23.33 29.38
N PHE A 332 11.69 -24.25 30.34
CA PHE A 332 10.48 -24.45 31.15
C PHE A 332 10.01 -23.19 31.89
N LEU A 333 10.91 -22.50 32.60
CA LEU A 333 10.57 -21.28 33.34
C LEU A 333 10.11 -20.13 32.43
N SER A 334 10.55 -20.13 31.16
CA SER A 334 10.15 -19.14 30.16
C SER A 334 8.79 -19.47 29.54
N ILE A 335 8.54 -20.74 29.21
CA ILE A 335 7.27 -21.21 28.61
C ILE A 335 6.13 -21.11 29.61
N THR A 336 6.36 -21.53 30.86
CA THR A 336 5.40 -21.36 31.95
C THR A 336 5.20 -19.88 32.34
N SER A 337 6.02 -18.98 31.79
CA SER A 337 6.01 -17.55 32.11
C SER A 337 6.19 -17.24 33.61
N LEU A 338 6.74 -18.19 34.39
CA LEU A 338 7.01 -18.01 35.82
C LEU A 338 8.07 -16.92 36.08
N LEU A 339 9.01 -16.74 35.15
CA LEU A 339 10.00 -15.64 35.21
C LEU A 339 9.35 -14.25 35.14
N GLN A 340 8.16 -14.14 34.54
CA GLN A 340 7.43 -12.89 34.39
C GLN A 340 6.54 -12.57 35.59
N SER A 341 6.25 -13.57 36.44
CA SER A 341 5.55 -13.36 37.71
C SER A 341 6.34 -12.38 38.59
N PRO A 342 5.71 -11.49 39.37
CA PRO A 342 6.41 -10.67 40.36
C PRO A 342 7.18 -11.51 41.40
N PRO A 343 8.33 -11.03 41.92
CA PRO A 343 9.03 -11.69 43.02
C PRO A 343 8.26 -11.68 44.32
N GLY A 344 8.21 -12.83 45.00
CA GLY A 344 7.50 -12.99 46.26
C GLY A 344 7.47 -14.42 46.76
N THR A 345 6.63 -14.66 47.76
CA THR A 345 6.34 -15.97 48.35
C THR A 345 5.42 -16.82 47.49
N THR A 346 4.71 -16.21 46.54
CA THR A 346 3.86 -16.88 45.56
C THR A 346 4.28 -16.45 44.16
N ARG A 347 4.44 -17.41 43.25
CA ARG A 347 4.72 -17.15 41.83
C ARG A 347 3.82 -18.01 40.97
N THR A 348 3.04 -17.36 40.13
CA THR A 348 2.02 -18.03 39.31
C THR A 348 2.33 -17.78 37.83
N SER A 349 2.13 -18.79 37.00
CA SER A 349 2.27 -18.69 35.56
C SER A 349 1.43 -17.52 35.04
N GLN A 350 2.03 -16.65 34.22
CA GLN A 350 1.35 -15.45 33.74
C GLN A 350 0.43 -15.73 32.53
N ARG A 351 0.50 -16.93 31.97
CA ARG A 351 -0.32 -17.44 30.86
C ARG A 351 -0.75 -18.87 31.17
N GLY A 352 -1.87 -19.29 30.60
CA GLY A 352 -2.26 -20.71 30.57
C GLY A 352 -1.13 -21.56 30.00
N LEU A 353 -0.86 -22.72 30.61
CA LEU A 353 0.19 -23.62 30.12
C LEU A 353 -0.22 -24.34 28.84
N GLY A 354 -1.53 -24.48 28.61
CA GLY A 354 -2.14 -24.89 27.33
C GLY A 354 -2.73 -23.71 26.56
N GLY A 355 -3.30 -23.99 25.39
CA GLY A 355 -3.95 -22.98 24.54
C GLY A 355 -3.79 -23.26 23.06
N VAL A 356 -4.48 -22.44 22.26
CA VAL A 356 -4.56 -22.63 20.81
C VAL A 356 -3.24 -22.24 20.14
N SER A 357 -2.79 -23.07 19.19
CA SER A 357 -1.74 -22.65 18.27
C SER A 357 -2.33 -21.74 17.20
N ARG A 358 -1.73 -20.56 17.04
CA ARG A 358 -2.24 -19.54 16.11
C ARG A 358 -1.75 -19.70 14.68
N THR A 359 -0.68 -20.47 14.51
CA THR A 359 0.08 -20.58 13.26
C THR A 359 -0.01 -21.95 12.62
N ASP A 360 -0.24 -22.98 13.43
CA ASP A 360 -0.47 -24.33 12.91
C ASP A 360 -1.85 -24.39 12.24
N ASP A 361 -2.02 -25.40 11.38
CA ASP A 361 -3.29 -25.65 10.72
C ASP A 361 -4.37 -25.95 11.75
N LEU A 362 -5.61 -25.55 11.51
CA LEU A 362 -6.72 -25.63 12.45
C LEU A 362 -6.97 -27.06 12.96
N ALA A 363 -6.63 -28.09 12.18
CA ALA A 363 -6.65 -29.49 12.58
C ALA A 363 -5.66 -29.82 13.71
N ASP A 364 -4.49 -29.15 13.72
CA ASP A 364 -3.41 -29.32 14.69
C ASP A 364 -3.32 -28.14 15.68
N ALA A 365 -4.19 -27.13 15.51
CA ALA A 365 -4.17 -25.90 16.30
C ALA A 365 -4.59 -26.10 17.77
N ARG A 366 -4.97 -27.32 18.16
CA ARG A 366 -5.42 -27.65 19.52
C ARG A 366 -6.61 -26.80 19.97
N LEU A 367 -7.67 -26.76 19.14
CA LEU A 367 -8.93 -26.12 19.52
C LEU A 367 -9.61 -26.91 20.64
N GLY A 368 -10.09 -26.22 21.67
CA GLY A 368 -10.75 -26.83 22.83
C GLY A 368 -12.02 -27.62 22.50
N THR A 369 -12.61 -27.36 21.32
CA THR A 369 -13.72 -28.12 20.76
C THR A 369 -13.29 -28.70 19.43
N THR A 370 -13.46 -30.01 19.26
CA THR A 370 -13.14 -30.71 18.02
C THR A 370 -14.02 -30.22 16.85
N LEU A 371 -13.40 -30.00 15.70
CA LEU A 371 -14.11 -29.65 14.47
C LEU A 371 -14.89 -30.85 13.92
N SER A 372 -16.14 -30.62 13.55
CA SER A 372 -17.09 -31.64 13.06
C SER A 372 -16.96 -31.92 11.55
N ALA A 373 -16.14 -31.14 10.84
CA ALA A 373 -15.85 -31.29 9.41
C ALA A 373 -14.40 -30.89 9.11
N ALA A 374 -13.85 -31.38 7.99
CA ALA A 374 -12.51 -31.00 7.52
C ALA A 374 -12.49 -29.62 6.85
N GLU A 375 -13.60 -29.23 6.22
CA GLU A 375 -13.81 -27.93 5.59
C GLU A 375 -15.23 -27.47 5.90
N GLY A 376 -15.46 -26.16 5.93
CA GLY A 376 -16.78 -25.62 6.21
C GLY A 376 -16.87 -24.12 6.09
N SER A 377 -17.97 -23.58 6.61
CA SER A 377 -18.21 -22.15 6.67
C SER A 377 -19.12 -21.78 7.83
N PHE A 378 -18.96 -20.56 8.32
CA PHE A 378 -19.84 -19.95 9.31
C PHE A 378 -20.07 -18.48 8.94
N LYS A 379 -21.13 -17.87 9.45
CA LYS A 379 -21.45 -16.47 9.19
C LYS A 379 -21.12 -15.61 10.40
N VAL A 380 -20.61 -14.42 10.12
CA VAL A 380 -20.50 -13.31 11.07
C VAL A 380 -21.31 -12.15 10.51
N ASN A 381 -22.32 -11.69 11.25
CA ASN A 381 -23.26 -10.66 10.77
C ASN A 381 -23.87 -10.95 9.38
N GLY A 382 -24.11 -12.23 9.10
CA GLY A 382 -24.67 -12.70 7.83
C GLY A 382 -23.66 -12.87 6.69
N VAL A 383 -22.40 -12.44 6.85
CA VAL A 383 -21.32 -12.64 5.89
C VAL A 383 -20.66 -13.99 6.11
N GLU A 384 -20.60 -14.82 5.07
CA GLU A 384 -20.07 -16.17 5.13
C GLU A 384 -18.54 -16.20 5.06
N ILE A 385 -17.93 -16.89 6.03
CA ILE A 385 -16.50 -17.08 6.21
C ILE A 385 -16.20 -18.57 6.06
N ALA A 386 -15.56 -18.95 4.97
CA ALA A 386 -15.08 -20.31 4.76
C ALA A 386 -13.84 -20.60 5.63
N TRP A 387 -13.61 -21.87 5.93
CA TRP A 387 -12.42 -22.37 6.62
C TRP A 387 -12.07 -23.79 6.15
N ASP A 388 -10.78 -24.11 6.19
CA ASP A 388 -10.22 -25.43 5.88
C ASP A 388 -9.30 -25.87 7.01
N ALA A 389 -9.63 -26.98 7.67
CA ALA A 389 -8.90 -27.45 8.84
C ALA A 389 -7.43 -27.78 8.54
N ALA A 390 -7.10 -28.20 7.31
CA ALA A 390 -5.78 -28.66 6.93
C ALA A 390 -4.91 -27.57 6.28
N ASN A 391 -5.47 -26.40 5.96
CA ASN A 391 -4.76 -25.35 5.22
C ASN A 391 -4.89 -23.94 5.83
N ASP A 392 -5.81 -23.76 6.78
CA ASP A 392 -5.95 -22.51 7.50
C ASP A 392 -5.39 -22.61 8.90
N SER A 393 -4.80 -21.51 9.38
CA SER A 393 -4.49 -21.29 10.80
C SER A 393 -5.50 -20.34 11.43
N LEU A 394 -5.55 -20.27 12.77
CA LEU A 394 -6.37 -19.28 13.46
C LEU A 394 -5.99 -17.84 13.07
N THR A 395 -4.70 -17.56 12.82
CA THR A 395 -4.25 -16.25 12.34
C THR A 395 -4.83 -15.91 10.97
N ASN A 396 -4.86 -16.87 10.04
CA ASN A 396 -5.44 -16.70 8.71
C ASN A 396 -6.96 -16.47 8.81
N LEU A 397 -7.64 -17.23 9.67
CA LEU A 397 -9.08 -17.10 9.87
C LEU A 397 -9.46 -15.74 10.47
N VAL A 398 -8.77 -15.30 11.54
CA VAL A 398 -8.97 -13.95 12.13
C VAL A 398 -8.73 -12.86 11.10
N THR A 399 -7.68 -12.98 10.30
CA THR A 399 -7.37 -12.03 9.22
C THR A 399 -8.47 -12.01 8.16
N ARG A 400 -9.01 -13.18 7.80
CA ARG A 400 -10.12 -13.31 6.85
C ARG A 400 -11.39 -12.62 7.37
N ILE A 401 -11.71 -12.78 8.65
CA ILE A 401 -12.87 -12.09 9.27
C ILE A 401 -12.63 -10.57 9.26
N ASN A 402 -11.47 -10.10 9.70
CA ASN A 402 -11.15 -8.66 9.80
C ASN A 402 -11.10 -7.94 8.43
N ASN A 403 -10.87 -8.69 7.35
CA ASN A 403 -10.86 -8.15 5.99
C ASN A 403 -12.18 -8.41 5.23
N SER A 404 -13.18 -9.01 5.89
CA SER A 404 -14.48 -9.29 5.28
C SER A 404 -15.44 -8.11 5.43
N ASP A 405 -16.55 -8.15 4.69
CA ASP A 405 -17.63 -7.16 4.82
C ASP A 405 -18.52 -7.37 6.07
N ALA A 406 -18.10 -8.23 7.02
CA ALA A 406 -18.86 -8.53 8.24
C ALA A 406 -18.98 -7.33 9.22
N GLY A 407 -18.17 -6.29 9.01
CA GLY A 407 -18.17 -5.06 9.82
C GLY A 407 -17.72 -5.27 11.27
N VAL A 408 -16.80 -6.22 11.47
CA VAL A 408 -16.23 -6.54 12.79
C VAL A 408 -14.72 -6.65 12.75
N THR A 409 -14.12 -6.33 13.88
CA THR A 409 -12.72 -6.61 14.20
C THR A 409 -12.63 -7.68 15.28
N VAL A 410 -11.93 -8.77 14.97
CA VAL A 410 -11.57 -9.86 15.87
C VAL A 410 -10.13 -9.68 16.35
N THR A 411 -9.95 -9.74 17.66
CA THR A 411 -8.64 -9.78 18.31
C THR A 411 -8.51 -11.03 19.18
N TYR A 412 -7.27 -11.50 19.33
CA TYR A 412 -6.93 -12.62 20.19
C TYR A 412 -6.14 -12.13 21.39
N ASP A 413 -6.58 -12.48 22.59
CA ASP A 413 -5.86 -12.24 23.84
C ASP A 413 -5.13 -13.52 24.28
N GLY A 414 -3.81 -13.54 24.11
CA GLY A 414 -2.99 -14.70 24.50
C GLY A 414 -2.78 -14.86 26.00
N PHE A 415 -3.27 -13.96 26.85
CA PHE A 415 -3.26 -14.16 28.30
C PHE A 415 -4.43 -15.00 28.77
N THR A 416 -5.60 -14.80 28.17
CA THR A 416 -6.85 -15.51 28.48
C THR A 416 -7.19 -16.60 27.47
N ASP A 417 -6.45 -16.69 26.36
CA ASP A 417 -6.72 -17.56 25.21
C ASP A 417 -8.13 -17.34 24.63
N LYS A 418 -8.60 -16.07 24.65
CA LYS A 418 -9.93 -15.70 24.18
C LYS A 418 -9.90 -14.85 22.93
N LEU A 419 -10.95 -15.00 22.13
CA LEU A 419 -11.21 -14.13 20.99
C LEU A 419 -12.23 -13.07 21.39
N LYS A 420 -11.98 -11.82 21.00
CA LYS A 420 -12.90 -10.70 21.15
C LYS A 420 -13.27 -10.16 19.80
N VAL A 421 -14.56 -10.23 19.47
CA VAL A 421 -15.16 -9.66 18.26
C VAL A 421 -15.80 -8.34 18.63
N THR A 422 -15.46 -7.25 17.95
CA THR A 422 -16.00 -5.91 18.18
C THR A 422 -16.57 -5.38 16.87
N ASN A 423 -17.78 -4.80 16.89
CA ASN A 423 -18.29 -4.10 15.71
C ASN A 423 -17.39 -2.91 15.37
N ASP A 424 -17.13 -2.70 14.09
CA ASP A 424 -16.36 -1.54 13.64
C ASP A 424 -17.16 -0.25 13.86
N ASP A 425 -18.46 -0.33 13.59
CA ASP A 425 -19.42 0.74 13.86
C ASP A 425 -19.86 0.77 15.33
N SER A 426 -20.02 1.99 15.85
CA SER A 426 -20.65 2.19 17.15
C SER A 426 -22.17 1.98 17.09
N GLY A 427 -22.81 1.93 18.25
CA GLY A 427 -24.26 1.81 18.38
C GLY A 427 -24.67 0.51 19.05
N ALA A 428 -25.96 0.42 19.38
CA ALA A 428 -26.58 -0.80 19.91
C ALA A 428 -26.85 -1.83 18.80
N LEU A 429 -25.79 -2.20 18.07
CA LEU A 429 -25.82 -3.15 16.96
C LEU A 429 -25.40 -4.53 17.48
N ALA A 430 -26.23 -5.55 17.31
CA ALA A 430 -25.87 -6.91 17.73
C ALA A 430 -24.78 -7.51 16.83
N ILE A 431 -23.99 -8.44 17.37
CA ILE A 431 -23.11 -9.32 16.60
C ILE A 431 -23.78 -10.69 16.55
N SER A 432 -23.86 -11.29 15.36
CA SER A 432 -24.46 -12.62 15.17
C SER A 432 -23.46 -13.60 14.59
N PHE A 433 -23.56 -14.85 15.05
CA PHE A 433 -22.75 -15.97 14.60
C PHE A 433 -23.67 -17.15 14.26
N GLU A 434 -23.42 -17.80 13.12
CA GLU A 434 -24.20 -18.95 12.64
C GLU A 434 -23.27 -19.92 11.93
N ASP A 435 -23.15 -21.16 12.41
CA ASP A 435 -22.45 -22.21 11.65
C ASP A 435 -23.32 -22.68 10.48
N VAL A 436 -22.74 -22.72 9.27
CA VAL A 436 -23.42 -23.17 8.05
C VAL A 436 -23.04 -24.63 7.76
N THR A 437 -21.73 -24.89 7.67
CA THR A 437 -21.16 -26.23 7.54
C THR A 437 -20.04 -26.40 8.57
N GLY A 438 -20.12 -27.46 9.38
CA GLY A 438 -19.26 -27.71 10.53
C GLY A 438 -19.69 -26.92 11.78
N ASN A 439 -18.75 -26.61 12.67
CA ASN A 439 -19.03 -26.02 14.00
C ASN A 439 -17.95 -25.00 14.42
N MET A 440 -17.45 -24.18 13.48
CA MET A 440 -16.35 -23.26 13.76
C MET A 440 -16.73 -22.14 14.74
N ALA A 441 -17.94 -21.57 14.65
CA ALA A 441 -18.37 -20.54 15.59
C ALA A 441 -18.49 -21.08 17.02
N GLU A 442 -18.91 -22.34 17.17
CA GLU A 442 -18.87 -23.06 18.45
C GLU A 442 -17.43 -23.29 18.92
N ALA A 443 -16.55 -23.78 18.04
CA ALA A 443 -15.17 -24.09 18.40
C ALA A 443 -14.34 -22.86 18.79
N LEU A 444 -14.65 -21.69 18.22
CA LEU A 444 -14.08 -20.40 18.62
C LEU A 444 -14.77 -19.81 19.87
N GLY A 445 -15.77 -20.50 20.43
CA GLY A 445 -16.48 -20.09 21.65
C GLY A 445 -17.41 -18.89 21.46
N PHE A 446 -17.81 -18.56 20.24
CA PHE A 446 -18.68 -17.41 19.96
C PHE A 446 -20.15 -17.69 20.29
N THR A 447 -20.61 -18.94 20.20
CA THR A 447 -22.00 -19.34 20.49
C THR A 447 -22.34 -19.26 21.98
N THR A 448 -21.33 -19.42 22.85
CA THR A 448 -21.43 -19.29 24.32
C THR A 448 -20.79 -18.00 24.83
N GLY A 449 -20.38 -17.11 23.92
CA GLY A 449 -19.70 -15.86 24.22
C GLY A 449 -20.54 -14.88 25.02
N SER A 450 -19.87 -14.04 25.80
CA SER A 450 -20.51 -12.94 26.52
C SER A 450 -20.50 -11.68 25.68
N THR A 451 -21.68 -11.15 25.38
CA THR A 451 -21.85 -9.91 24.61
C THR A 451 -22.12 -8.71 25.52
N THR A 452 -21.32 -7.66 25.39
CA THR A 452 -21.63 -6.32 25.90
C THR A 452 -22.21 -5.50 24.76
N MET A 453 -23.52 -5.22 24.83
CA MET A 453 -24.20 -4.38 23.82
C MET A 453 -23.66 -2.95 23.86
N GLY A 454 -23.35 -2.43 22.68
CA GLY A 454 -23.05 -1.03 22.46
C GLY A 454 -24.25 -0.14 22.74
N GLN A 455 -24.00 1.16 22.83
CA GLN A 455 -25.02 2.16 23.07
C GLN A 455 -25.11 3.10 21.88
N ASN A 456 -26.29 3.66 21.63
CA ASN A 456 -26.46 4.75 20.67
C ASN A 456 -26.05 6.09 21.30
N ALA A 457 -25.57 7.02 20.48
CA ALA A 457 -25.42 8.40 20.88
C ALA A 457 -26.80 9.00 21.17
N ALA A 458 -26.90 9.84 22.20
CA ALA A 458 -28.12 10.55 22.55
C ALA A 458 -27.82 12.06 22.63
N TYR A 459 -28.58 12.85 21.88
CA TYR A 459 -28.34 14.28 21.72
C TYR A 459 -29.63 15.06 21.47
N SER A 460 -29.61 16.38 21.66
CA SER A 460 -30.71 17.27 21.31
C SER A 460 -30.21 18.49 20.52
N ILE A 461 -31.10 19.08 19.73
CA ILE A 461 -30.84 20.29 18.93
C ILE A 461 -31.85 21.36 19.34
N ASP A 462 -31.38 22.57 19.61
CA ASP A 462 -32.21 23.73 19.96
C ASP A 462 -33.16 23.48 21.15
N GLY A 463 -32.73 22.64 22.11
CA GLY A 463 -33.55 22.24 23.27
C GLY A 463 -34.76 21.37 22.92
N GLY A 464 -34.79 20.81 21.71
CA GLY A 464 -35.81 19.88 21.25
C GLY A 464 -35.72 18.49 21.91
N PRO A 465 -36.55 17.52 21.48
CA PRO A 465 -36.54 16.17 22.03
C PRO A 465 -35.21 15.47 21.78
N THR A 466 -34.85 14.55 22.68
CA THR A 466 -33.69 13.67 22.51
C THR A 466 -33.83 12.83 21.25
N ARG A 467 -32.77 12.83 20.45
CA ARG A 467 -32.57 12.03 19.24
C ARG A 467 -31.47 11.01 19.49
N TYR A 468 -31.47 9.97 18.67
CA TYR A 468 -30.50 8.88 18.78
C TYR A 468 -29.81 8.65 17.45
N SER A 469 -28.54 8.27 17.52
CA SER A 469 -27.77 7.81 16.36
C SER A 469 -26.91 6.62 16.75
N THR A 470 -26.72 5.69 15.84
CA THR A 470 -25.74 4.61 16.02
C THR A 470 -24.31 5.14 15.93
N SER A 471 -24.07 6.28 15.29
CA SER A 471 -22.74 6.87 15.11
C SER A 471 -22.47 8.06 16.03
N ASN A 472 -21.19 8.30 16.34
CA ASN A 472 -20.72 9.57 16.90
C ASN A 472 -20.52 10.66 15.84
N THR A 473 -20.66 10.34 14.56
CA THR A 473 -20.65 11.29 13.44
C THR A 473 -22.05 11.40 12.86
N ILE A 474 -22.66 12.57 13.02
CA ILE A 474 -24.06 12.86 12.70
C ILE A 474 -24.10 13.80 11.49
N SER A 475 -24.64 13.37 10.36
CA SER A 475 -24.69 14.15 9.12
C SER A 475 -26.11 14.48 8.64
N ASP A 476 -27.13 13.91 9.29
CA ASP A 476 -28.55 14.03 8.95
C ASP A 476 -29.35 14.87 9.97
N ALA A 477 -28.67 15.36 11.02
CA ALA A 477 -29.28 16.16 12.07
C ALA A 477 -29.64 17.59 11.64
N ILE A 478 -28.76 18.22 10.85
CA ILE A 478 -28.89 19.59 10.33
C ILE A 478 -28.44 19.55 8.87
N ASP A 479 -29.26 20.05 7.95
CA ASP A 479 -28.98 19.99 6.51
C ASP A 479 -27.66 20.67 6.16
N GLY A 480 -26.80 19.94 5.45
CA GLY A 480 -25.46 20.38 5.07
C GLY A 480 -24.43 20.46 6.19
N VAL A 481 -24.71 19.95 7.40
CA VAL A 481 -23.78 19.99 8.55
C VAL A 481 -23.49 18.60 9.08
N THR A 482 -22.20 18.31 9.26
CA THR A 482 -21.74 17.10 9.96
C THR A 482 -21.21 17.47 11.34
N LEU A 483 -21.68 16.77 12.36
CA LEU A 483 -21.29 16.92 13.76
C LEU A 483 -20.56 15.66 14.22
N THR A 484 -19.40 15.81 14.85
CA THR A 484 -18.65 14.70 15.44
C THR A 484 -18.61 14.87 16.95
N ILE A 485 -19.04 13.83 17.67
CA ILE A 485 -19.13 13.76 19.12
C ILE A 485 -17.87 13.08 19.66
N SER A 486 -17.05 13.85 20.39
CA SER A 486 -15.88 13.33 21.09
C SER A 486 -16.21 12.93 22.53
N ASP A 487 -17.13 13.65 23.18
CA ASP A 487 -17.57 13.37 24.55
C ASP A 487 -18.95 13.98 24.87
N THR A 488 -19.53 13.58 26.00
CA THR A 488 -20.76 14.16 26.57
C THR A 488 -20.55 15.60 27.03
N THR A 489 -21.53 16.46 26.80
CA THR A 489 -21.46 17.88 27.20
C THR A 489 -22.28 18.10 28.47
N THR A 490 -21.77 18.96 29.36
CA THR A 490 -22.51 19.32 30.57
C THR A 490 -23.67 20.26 30.27
N GLU A 491 -23.48 21.15 29.31
CA GLU A 491 -24.48 22.12 28.85
C GLU A 491 -24.61 22.09 27.33
N ALA A 492 -25.62 22.77 26.79
CA ALA A 492 -25.78 22.92 25.35
C ALA A 492 -24.69 23.82 24.76
N VAL A 493 -24.02 23.33 23.71
CA VAL A 493 -22.95 24.03 22.99
C VAL A 493 -23.55 24.77 21.79
N LYS A 494 -23.15 26.02 21.55
CA LYS A 494 -23.63 26.82 20.42
C LYS A 494 -22.76 26.62 19.19
N ILE A 495 -23.36 26.21 18.09
CA ILE A 495 -22.71 26.00 16.79
C ILE A 495 -23.15 27.14 15.87
N ASN A 496 -22.24 28.03 15.48
CA ASN A 496 -22.51 29.06 14.49
C ASN A 496 -21.99 28.62 13.13
N ILE A 497 -22.83 28.78 12.11
CA ILE A 497 -22.48 28.59 10.71
C ILE A 497 -22.43 29.96 10.06
N ASN A 498 -21.26 30.32 9.58
CA ASN A 498 -20.97 31.61 8.98
C ASN A 498 -20.47 31.43 7.55
N GLN A 499 -20.53 32.51 6.78
CA GLN A 499 -19.91 32.52 5.46
C GLN A 499 -18.37 32.53 5.58
N ALA A 500 -17.69 31.66 4.83
CA ALA A 500 -16.24 31.52 4.86
C ALA A 500 -15.58 32.07 3.60
N ASN A 501 -15.39 33.39 3.55
CA ASN A 501 -14.95 34.09 2.33
C ASN A 501 -13.44 34.04 2.06
N ASN A 502 -12.62 33.63 3.04
CA ASN A 502 -11.16 33.70 2.95
C ASN A 502 -10.62 32.89 1.75
N ASN A 503 -11.16 31.70 1.51
CA ASN A 503 -10.71 30.86 0.40
C ASN A 503 -11.00 31.51 -0.96
N ALA A 504 -12.16 32.16 -1.11
CA ALA A 504 -12.50 32.90 -2.32
C ALA A 504 -11.57 34.11 -2.54
N ILE A 505 -11.30 34.88 -1.47
CA ILE A 505 -10.38 36.02 -1.51
C ILE A 505 -8.98 35.56 -1.95
N SER A 506 -8.43 34.53 -1.31
CA SER A 506 -7.11 33.99 -1.66
C SER A 506 -7.07 33.41 -3.07
N SER A 507 -8.15 32.78 -3.54
CA SER A 507 -8.24 32.25 -4.89
C SER A 507 -8.21 33.38 -5.93
N VAL A 508 -8.94 34.46 -5.70
CA VAL A 508 -8.96 35.63 -6.57
C VAL A 508 -7.61 36.35 -6.55
N ASP A 509 -6.99 36.52 -5.39
CA ASP A 509 -5.65 37.11 -5.28
C ASP A 509 -4.60 36.29 -6.04
N GLY A 510 -4.60 34.97 -5.85
CA GLY A 510 -3.72 34.06 -6.56
C GLY A 510 -3.93 34.10 -8.08
N PHE A 511 -5.18 34.23 -8.53
CA PHE A 511 -5.52 34.45 -9.93
C PHE A 511 -4.95 35.78 -10.45
N VAL A 512 -5.22 36.90 -9.78
CA VAL A 512 -4.74 38.22 -10.20
C VAL A 512 -3.21 38.26 -10.27
N THR A 513 -2.54 37.64 -9.30
CA THR A 513 -1.08 37.47 -9.31
C THR A 513 -0.60 36.69 -10.52
N GLN A 514 -1.19 35.52 -10.81
CA GLN A 514 -0.77 34.69 -11.94
C GLN A 514 -1.11 35.32 -13.30
N PHE A 515 -2.25 36.01 -13.39
CA PHE A 515 -2.65 36.77 -14.58
C PHE A 515 -1.61 37.84 -14.89
N ASN A 516 -1.21 38.64 -13.90
CA ASN A 516 -0.17 39.65 -14.06
C ASN A 516 1.19 39.02 -14.43
N LYS A 517 1.60 37.91 -13.81
CA LYS A 517 2.83 37.18 -14.19
C LYS A 517 2.81 36.70 -15.64
N THR A 518 1.65 36.27 -16.12
CA THR A 518 1.47 35.83 -17.50
C THR A 518 1.65 36.99 -18.47
N LEU A 519 1.03 38.14 -18.17
CA LEU A 519 1.23 39.37 -18.94
C LEU A 519 2.67 39.88 -18.87
N ASP A 520 3.33 39.78 -17.71
CA ASP A 520 4.74 40.17 -17.55
C ASP A 520 5.66 39.29 -18.41
N THR A 521 5.40 37.97 -18.45
CA THR A 521 6.14 37.02 -19.29
C THR A 521 5.95 37.33 -20.77
N ILE A 522 4.71 37.53 -21.22
CA ILE A 522 4.39 37.90 -22.60
C ILE A 522 5.09 39.23 -22.94
N GLY A 523 4.92 40.25 -22.10
CA GLY A 523 5.50 41.57 -22.31
C GLY A 523 7.02 41.56 -22.40
N GLN A 524 7.71 40.78 -21.56
CA GLN A 524 9.17 40.61 -21.64
C GLN A 524 9.61 39.96 -22.96
N LEU A 525 8.86 38.98 -23.45
CA LEU A 525 9.18 38.28 -24.69
C LEU A 525 8.82 39.10 -25.94
N THR A 526 7.89 40.05 -25.86
CA THR A 526 7.45 40.88 -26.99
C THR A 526 7.94 42.32 -26.94
N LYS A 527 8.76 42.71 -25.96
CA LYS A 527 9.21 44.10 -25.79
C LYS A 527 10.00 44.60 -27.00
N TYR A 528 9.83 45.88 -27.31
CA TYR A 528 10.73 46.62 -28.17
C TYR A 528 11.76 47.35 -27.32
N ASP A 529 13.02 47.32 -27.73
CA ASP A 529 14.11 48.07 -27.11
C ASP A 529 14.83 48.90 -28.17
N GLU A 530 14.91 50.22 -27.95
CA GLU A 530 15.57 51.16 -28.87
C GLU A 530 17.07 50.86 -29.05
N GLY A 531 17.70 50.20 -28.06
CA GLY A 531 19.09 49.75 -28.10
C GLY A 531 19.33 48.47 -28.91
N GLY A 532 18.27 47.82 -29.41
CA GLY A 532 18.35 46.61 -30.23
C GLY A 532 18.13 45.29 -29.47
N ASP A 533 18.04 45.33 -28.14
CA ASP A 533 17.76 44.17 -27.27
C ASP A 533 16.26 43.84 -27.18
N ASN A 534 15.65 43.64 -28.35
CA ASN A 534 14.24 43.28 -28.48
C ASN A 534 13.96 41.92 -27.81
N GLY A 535 12.73 41.76 -27.31
CA GLY A 535 12.26 40.46 -26.86
C GLY A 535 12.29 39.43 -28.00
N VAL A 536 12.54 38.16 -27.66
CA VAL A 536 12.72 37.06 -28.64
C VAL A 536 11.49 36.88 -29.56
N LEU A 537 10.29 37.23 -29.09
CA LEU A 537 9.02 37.18 -29.81
C LEU A 537 8.54 38.57 -30.26
N PHE A 538 9.43 39.57 -30.32
CA PHE A 538 9.09 40.89 -30.84
C PHE A 538 8.52 40.80 -32.26
N GLY A 539 7.41 41.50 -32.49
CA GLY A 539 6.69 41.49 -33.76
C GLY A 539 5.73 40.31 -33.96
N ASP A 540 5.74 39.27 -33.10
CA ASP A 540 4.82 38.15 -33.23
C ASP A 540 3.35 38.60 -33.06
N GLY A 541 2.53 38.35 -34.09
CA GLY A 541 1.12 38.74 -34.10
C GLY A 541 0.23 37.81 -33.26
N THR A 542 0.63 36.55 -33.09
CA THR A 542 -0.12 35.55 -32.34
C THR A 542 -0.10 35.89 -30.85
N ILE A 543 1.09 36.17 -30.31
CA ILE A 543 1.27 36.49 -28.89
C ILE A 543 0.58 37.82 -28.53
N ARG A 544 0.68 38.84 -29.38
CA ARG A 544 -0.03 40.11 -29.18
C ARG A 544 -1.55 39.96 -29.20
N ARG A 545 -2.09 39.06 -30.02
CA ARG A 545 -3.53 38.74 -30.03
C ARG A 545 -3.95 38.08 -28.71
N ILE A 546 -3.14 37.14 -28.21
CA ILE A 546 -3.38 36.48 -26.91
C ILE A 546 -3.37 37.53 -25.78
N GLU A 547 -2.38 38.43 -25.75
CA GLU A 547 -2.34 39.49 -24.75
C GLU A 547 -3.58 40.40 -24.80
N SER A 548 -3.98 40.81 -26.00
CA SER A 548 -5.15 41.68 -26.20
C SER A 548 -6.45 41.00 -25.76
N GLU A 549 -6.60 39.72 -26.06
CA GLU A 549 -7.80 38.95 -25.70
C GLU A 549 -7.87 38.66 -24.19
N LEU A 550 -6.74 38.34 -23.54
CA LEU A 550 -6.66 38.24 -22.07
C LEU A 550 -7.16 39.52 -21.40
N ARG A 551 -6.74 40.69 -21.90
CA ARG A 551 -7.16 41.99 -21.39
C ARG A 551 -8.64 42.28 -21.67
N SER A 552 -9.11 41.89 -22.84
CA SER A 552 -10.51 42.03 -23.28
C SER A 552 -11.44 41.23 -22.36
N LEU A 553 -11.13 39.96 -22.07
CA LEU A 553 -11.96 39.08 -21.25
C LEU A 553 -12.22 39.61 -19.83
N VAL A 554 -11.25 40.31 -19.24
CA VAL A 554 -11.36 40.88 -17.88
C VAL A 554 -12.23 42.13 -17.84
N THR A 555 -12.33 42.87 -18.95
CA THR A 555 -13.03 44.17 -19.01
C THR A 555 -14.44 44.07 -19.57
N GLN A 556 -14.76 43.00 -20.29
CA GLN A 556 -16.09 42.78 -20.84
C GLN A 556 -17.12 42.42 -19.75
N PRO A 557 -18.37 42.89 -19.89
CA PRO A 557 -19.47 42.41 -19.06
C PRO A 557 -19.67 40.89 -19.21
N VAL A 558 -20.02 40.21 -18.12
CA VAL A 558 -20.30 38.78 -18.12
C VAL A 558 -21.65 38.52 -18.80
N PRO A 559 -21.69 37.75 -19.91
CA PRO A 559 -22.93 37.43 -20.62
C PRO A 559 -23.95 36.71 -19.73
N GLY A 560 -25.23 37.05 -19.92
CA GLY A 560 -26.33 36.44 -19.16
C GLY A 560 -26.69 37.13 -17.85
N ILE A 561 -25.95 38.17 -17.44
CA ILE A 561 -26.28 38.99 -16.27
C ILE A 561 -26.88 40.34 -16.71
N SER A 562 -28.21 40.45 -16.61
CA SER A 562 -28.96 41.63 -17.04
C SER A 562 -29.01 42.74 -15.98
N SER A 563 -28.81 42.44 -14.70
CA SER A 563 -28.82 43.39 -13.58
C SER A 563 -27.93 42.92 -12.43
N GLY A 564 -27.33 43.84 -11.66
CA GLY A 564 -26.47 43.51 -10.52
C GLY A 564 -24.98 43.54 -10.85
N LEU A 565 -24.20 42.56 -10.36
CA LEU A 565 -22.76 42.43 -10.59
C LEU A 565 -22.52 41.97 -12.05
N ARG A 566 -22.18 42.89 -12.95
CA ARG A 566 -22.08 42.61 -14.40
C ARG A 566 -20.64 42.58 -14.89
N THR A 567 -19.73 43.25 -14.19
CA THR A 567 -18.31 43.35 -14.54
C THR A 567 -17.45 42.92 -13.37
N LEU A 568 -16.24 42.44 -13.66
CA LEU A 568 -15.26 42.15 -12.62
C LEU A 568 -14.91 43.38 -11.76
N SER A 569 -15.06 44.59 -12.30
CA SER A 569 -14.88 45.82 -11.54
C SER A 569 -15.89 45.96 -10.40
N ASP A 570 -17.11 45.41 -10.56
CA ASP A 570 -18.17 45.48 -9.56
C ASP A 570 -17.80 44.69 -8.29
N ILE A 571 -16.94 43.67 -8.43
CA ILE A 571 -16.39 42.88 -7.33
C ILE A 571 -14.95 43.27 -6.96
N GLY A 572 -14.42 44.38 -7.48
CA GLY A 572 -13.09 44.87 -7.10
C GLY A 572 -11.91 44.32 -7.89
N ILE A 573 -12.13 43.72 -9.06
CA ILE A 573 -11.06 43.29 -9.97
C ILE A 573 -11.04 44.25 -11.16
N SER A 574 -10.00 45.05 -11.32
CA SER A 574 -9.90 46.04 -12.41
C SER A 574 -8.46 46.44 -12.73
N TYR A 575 -8.23 47.15 -13.85
CA TYR A 575 -6.91 47.72 -14.19
C TYR A 575 -6.58 49.01 -13.40
N GLY A 576 -7.20 49.21 -12.24
CA GLY A 576 -7.05 50.41 -11.42
C GLY A 576 -8.00 51.55 -11.80
N LYS A 577 -7.84 52.71 -11.15
CA LYS A 577 -8.68 53.91 -11.39
C LYS A 577 -8.31 54.57 -12.72
N VAL A 578 -9.32 55.07 -13.44
CA VAL A 578 -9.12 55.95 -14.61
C VAL A 578 -8.34 57.19 -14.16
N GLY A 579 -7.17 57.45 -14.77
CA GLY A 579 -6.25 58.54 -14.38
C GLY A 579 -5.07 58.14 -13.49
N ALA A 580 -4.82 56.84 -13.27
CA ALA A 580 -3.61 56.36 -12.60
C ALA A 580 -2.33 56.71 -13.40
N ALA A 581 -1.18 56.77 -12.70
CA ALA A 581 0.11 57.16 -13.28
C ALA A 581 0.43 56.35 -14.57
N VAL A 582 0.99 57.02 -15.58
CA VAL A 582 1.37 56.41 -16.86
C VAL A 582 2.24 55.17 -16.57
N GLY A 583 1.79 53.99 -17.02
CA GLY A 583 2.44 52.70 -16.75
C GLY A 583 1.72 51.77 -15.76
N THR A 584 0.76 52.27 -14.97
CA THR A 584 -0.04 51.43 -14.04
C THR A 584 -1.31 50.83 -14.64
N ALA A 585 -1.79 51.36 -15.78
CA ALA A 585 -3.00 50.91 -16.48
C ALA A 585 -2.89 49.49 -17.10
N ASN A 586 -1.72 48.87 -17.08
CA ASN A 586 -1.47 47.56 -17.70
C ASN A 586 -1.51 46.39 -16.72
N ARG A 587 -1.78 46.62 -15.43
CA ARG A 587 -1.80 45.57 -14.39
C ARG A 587 -3.17 45.43 -13.75
N LEU A 588 -3.59 44.19 -13.54
CA LEU A 588 -4.82 43.87 -12.84
C LEU A 588 -4.61 44.09 -11.33
N VAL A 589 -5.55 44.78 -10.69
CA VAL A 589 -5.56 45.11 -9.26
C VAL A 589 -6.75 44.42 -8.60
N PHE A 590 -6.51 43.87 -7.41
CA PHE A 590 -7.53 43.26 -6.57
C PHE A 590 -7.81 44.14 -5.34
N ASP A 591 -9.01 44.72 -5.30
CA ASP A 591 -9.57 45.37 -4.11
C ASP A 591 -10.28 44.32 -3.25
N SER A 592 -9.52 43.70 -2.34
CA SER A 592 -10.02 42.64 -1.46
C SER A 592 -11.16 43.10 -0.55
N ALA A 593 -11.20 44.39 -0.19
CA ALA A 593 -12.28 44.95 0.64
C ALA A 593 -13.58 45.06 -0.15
N LYS A 594 -13.53 45.54 -1.40
CA LYS A 594 -14.69 45.59 -2.29
C LYS A 594 -15.18 44.19 -2.64
N PHE A 595 -14.27 43.24 -2.87
CA PHE A 595 -14.62 41.84 -3.09
C PHE A 595 -15.29 41.22 -1.86
N GLN A 596 -14.71 41.40 -0.67
CA GLN A 596 -15.30 40.95 0.60
C GLN A 596 -16.71 41.50 0.78
N ALA A 597 -16.94 42.78 0.49
CA ALA A 597 -18.26 43.39 0.58
C ALA A 597 -19.25 42.75 -0.42
N ALA A 598 -18.83 42.50 -1.66
CA ALA A 598 -19.67 41.88 -2.68
C ALA A 598 -20.06 40.44 -2.32
N ILE A 599 -19.08 39.60 -1.96
CA ILE A 599 -19.31 38.18 -1.63
C ILE A 599 -20.08 38.00 -0.32
N THR A 600 -19.95 38.93 0.64
CA THR A 600 -20.75 38.91 1.89
C THR A 600 -22.20 39.28 1.62
N LYS A 601 -22.44 40.24 0.71
CA LYS A 601 -23.79 40.71 0.39
C LYS A 601 -24.57 39.70 -0.42
N ASP A 602 -23.93 39.12 -1.43
CA ASP A 602 -24.57 38.18 -2.36
C ASP A 602 -23.54 37.19 -2.93
N PRO A 603 -23.22 36.11 -2.20
CA PRO A 603 -22.32 35.08 -2.71
C PRO A 603 -22.81 34.43 -3.98
N GLU A 604 -24.13 34.35 -4.17
CA GLU A 604 -24.71 33.68 -5.32
C GLU A 604 -24.48 34.51 -6.59
N ALA A 605 -24.65 35.83 -6.53
CA ALA A 605 -24.32 36.71 -7.65
C ALA A 605 -22.84 36.66 -8.01
N VAL A 606 -21.93 36.57 -7.02
CA VAL A 606 -20.49 36.41 -7.28
C VAL A 606 -20.20 35.04 -7.89
N ALA A 607 -20.76 33.96 -7.34
CA ALA A 607 -20.61 32.60 -7.88
C ALA A 607 -21.11 32.52 -9.31
N GLN A 608 -22.28 33.11 -9.60
CA GLN A 608 -22.85 33.16 -10.93
C GLN A 608 -21.95 33.94 -11.90
N MET A 609 -21.49 35.12 -11.51
CA MET A 609 -20.60 35.91 -12.37
C MET A 609 -19.30 35.18 -12.70
N MET A 610 -18.77 34.38 -11.78
CA MET A 610 -17.52 33.66 -11.99
C MET A 610 -17.71 32.33 -12.72
N THR A 611 -18.79 31.59 -12.43
CA THR A 611 -18.90 30.14 -12.76
C THR A 611 -20.11 29.75 -13.61
N THR A 612 -21.07 30.65 -13.87
CA THR A 612 -22.33 30.30 -14.56
C THR A 612 -22.06 29.60 -15.89
N PHE A 613 -22.87 28.61 -16.20
CA PHE A 613 -23.01 28.10 -17.55
C PHE A 613 -24.50 27.84 -17.84
N ALA A 614 -25.05 28.55 -18.81
CA ALA A 614 -26.40 28.32 -19.32
C ALA A 614 -26.31 27.89 -20.79
N GLY A 615 -26.24 26.58 -21.01
CA GLY A 615 -26.19 25.98 -22.34
C GLY A 615 -27.47 26.24 -23.14
N THR A 616 -27.29 26.41 -24.44
CA THR A 616 -28.35 26.46 -25.46
C THR A 616 -28.04 25.40 -26.50
N ALA A 617 -29.08 24.84 -27.12
CA ALA A 617 -28.91 23.89 -28.21
C ALA A 617 -29.87 24.27 -29.34
N ALA A 618 -29.36 24.31 -30.56
CA ALA A 618 -30.15 24.59 -31.76
C ALA A 618 -29.78 23.62 -32.88
N LEU A 619 -30.78 23.11 -33.58
CA LEU A 619 -30.57 22.29 -34.77
C LEU A 619 -30.08 23.20 -35.90
N SER A 620 -28.97 22.84 -36.52
CA SER A 620 -28.41 23.54 -37.67
C SER A 620 -29.30 23.33 -38.90
N PRO A 621 -29.62 24.38 -39.68
CA PRO A 621 -30.37 24.23 -40.92
C PRO A 621 -29.64 23.34 -41.94
N GLY A 622 -30.38 22.53 -42.70
CA GLY A 622 -29.83 21.73 -43.81
C GLY A 622 -29.35 20.33 -43.44
N GLY A 623 -29.71 19.81 -42.27
CA GLY A 623 -29.55 18.39 -41.92
C GLY A 623 -30.30 17.47 -42.88
N THR A 624 -29.75 16.27 -43.09
CA THR A 624 -30.31 15.21 -43.96
C THR A 624 -30.72 13.97 -43.17
N GLY A 625 -30.56 14.01 -41.85
CA GLY A 625 -30.84 12.89 -40.97
C GLY A 625 -32.29 12.85 -40.50
N SER A 626 -32.50 12.11 -39.41
CA SER A 626 -33.85 11.82 -38.90
C SER A 626 -34.36 12.84 -37.88
N ILE A 627 -33.55 13.79 -37.41
CA ILE A 627 -33.91 14.73 -36.34
C ILE A 627 -34.61 15.96 -36.92
N ALA A 628 -35.88 16.14 -36.56
CA ALA A 628 -36.69 17.26 -37.03
C ALA A 628 -36.60 18.50 -36.11
N SER A 629 -36.44 18.30 -34.80
CA SER A 629 -36.30 19.41 -33.84
C SER A 629 -35.57 19.00 -32.57
N VAL A 630 -35.00 20.01 -31.90
CA VAL A 630 -34.37 19.88 -30.57
C VAL A 630 -34.97 20.91 -29.61
N SER A 631 -35.20 20.50 -28.37
CA SER A 631 -35.62 21.38 -27.28
C SER A 631 -34.94 21.00 -25.96
N GLY A 632 -34.95 21.89 -24.98
CA GLY A 632 -34.31 21.67 -23.68
C GLY A 632 -32.95 22.39 -23.55
N LYS A 633 -32.22 22.11 -22.46
CA LYS A 633 -30.90 22.67 -22.19
C LYS A 633 -29.96 21.54 -21.76
N PRO A 634 -28.74 21.46 -22.30
CA PRO A 634 -27.80 20.41 -21.92
C PRO A 634 -27.43 20.54 -20.43
N THR A 635 -27.48 19.43 -19.68
CA THR A 635 -27.28 19.42 -18.22
C THR A 635 -25.95 18.83 -17.74
N GLN A 636 -25.24 18.08 -18.60
CA GLN A 636 -23.99 17.41 -18.22
C GLN A 636 -22.75 17.94 -18.95
N LEU A 637 -22.93 18.68 -20.05
CA LEU A 637 -21.83 19.31 -20.76
C LEU A 637 -21.75 20.77 -20.36
N THR A 638 -20.70 21.12 -19.63
CA THR A 638 -20.38 22.52 -19.32
C THR A 638 -19.66 23.22 -20.47
N LYS A 639 -19.53 22.60 -21.65
CA LYS A 639 -18.73 23.09 -22.78
C LYS A 639 -19.61 23.40 -23.98
N THR A 640 -19.32 24.50 -24.68
CA THR A 640 -19.93 24.78 -25.98
C THR A 640 -19.34 23.86 -27.07
N GLY A 641 -20.09 23.56 -28.14
CA GLY A 641 -19.63 22.61 -29.17
C GLY A 641 -20.68 22.30 -30.23
N ARG A 642 -20.44 21.27 -31.03
CA ARG A 642 -21.36 20.77 -32.07
C ARG A 642 -21.57 19.28 -31.91
N TYR A 643 -22.80 18.81 -32.02
CA TYR A 643 -23.12 17.39 -32.12
C TYR A 643 -23.37 17.04 -33.58
N ALA A 644 -22.58 16.15 -34.14
CA ALA A 644 -22.91 15.47 -35.39
C ALA A 644 -23.74 14.21 -35.06
N ILE A 645 -25.01 14.20 -35.42
CA ILE A 645 -25.94 13.08 -35.23
C ILE A 645 -26.10 12.36 -36.56
N THR A 646 -25.59 11.14 -36.67
CA THR A 646 -25.81 10.29 -37.85
C THR A 646 -26.92 9.29 -37.58
N SER A 647 -27.81 9.12 -38.54
CA SER A 647 -28.91 8.15 -38.51
C SER A 647 -28.78 7.15 -39.66
N ASP A 648 -29.17 5.90 -39.43
CA ASP A 648 -29.10 4.80 -40.39
C ASP A 648 -30.44 4.46 -41.08
N ALA A 649 -31.46 5.32 -40.95
CA ALA A 649 -32.86 5.10 -41.34
C ALA A 649 -33.60 3.97 -40.61
N SER A 650 -32.92 3.11 -39.85
CA SER A 650 -33.53 2.01 -39.07
C SER A 650 -33.85 2.40 -37.63
N GLY A 651 -33.51 3.64 -37.26
CA GLY A 651 -33.75 4.20 -35.93
C GLY A 651 -32.52 4.20 -35.04
N ASN A 652 -31.35 3.76 -35.51
CA ASN A 652 -30.11 3.90 -34.75
C ASN A 652 -29.52 5.29 -34.99
N LEU A 653 -28.98 5.88 -33.91
CA LEU A 653 -28.33 7.18 -33.90
C LEU A 653 -26.92 7.06 -33.32
N VAL A 654 -25.95 7.71 -33.96
CA VAL A 654 -24.62 7.95 -33.40
C VAL A 654 -24.42 9.45 -33.28
N ALA A 655 -24.29 9.93 -32.05
CA ALA A 655 -24.04 11.31 -31.71
C ALA A 655 -22.57 11.52 -31.35
N THR A 656 -21.86 12.31 -32.14
CA THR A 656 -20.48 12.71 -31.86
C THR A 656 -20.47 14.18 -31.43
N PHE A 657 -20.19 14.45 -30.16
CA PHE A 657 -19.98 15.80 -29.67
C PHE A 657 -18.54 16.23 -29.96
N SER A 658 -18.38 17.32 -30.69
CA SER A 658 -17.13 18.04 -30.92
C SER A 658 -17.17 19.36 -30.15
N PRO A 659 -16.56 19.43 -28.96
CA PRO A 659 -16.40 20.68 -28.20
C PRO A 659 -15.76 21.80 -29.04
N ASN A 660 -16.22 23.05 -28.88
CA ASN A 660 -15.64 24.22 -29.55
C ASN A 660 -14.22 24.53 -29.05
N ASP A 661 -13.91 24.11 -27.83
CA ASP A 661 -12.56 24.17 -27.30
C ASP A 661 -11.61 23.20 -28.03
N GLY A 662 -12.12 22.27 -28.84
CA GLY A 662 -11.37 21.29 -29.61
C GLY A 662 -10.89 20.09 -28.80
N SER A 663 -11.47 19.84 -27.62
CA SER A 663 -11.23 18.61 -26.86
C SER A 663 -11.75 17.35 -27.59
N THR A 664 -11.30 16.18 -27.14
CA THR A 664 -11.58 14.90 -27.80
C THR A 664 -13.08 14.69 -28.00
N PRO A 665 -13.51 14.34 -29.22
CA PRO A 665 -14.93 14.13 -29.47
C PRO A 665 -15.52 13.00 -28.62
N ILE A 666 -16.71 13.23 -28.06
CA ILE A 666 -17.42 12.25 -27.24
C ILE A 666 -18.48 11.59 -28.12
N VAL A 667 -18.39 10.26 -28.29
CA VAL A 667 -19.37 9.50 -29.07
C VAL A 667 -20.37 8.81 -28.15
N LYS A 668 -21.66 8.93 -28.48
CA LYS A 668 -22.77 8.26 -27.79
C LYS A 668 -23.69 7.63 -28.83
N ASN A 669 -24.15 6.42 -28.55
CA ASN A 669 -25.12 5.72 -29.39
C ASN A 669 -26.49 5.76 -28.72
N GLY A 670 -27.54 5.79 -29.53
CA GLY A 670 -28.92 5.73 -29.06
C GLY A 670 -29.86 5.32 -30.18
N THR A 671 -31.15 5.26 -29.86
CA THR A 671 -32.19 4.92 -30.84
C THR A 671 -33.33 5.92 -30.79
N ILE A 672 -34.06 6.03 -31.90
CA ILE A 672 -35.26 6.86 -32.05
C ILE A 672 -36.25 6.18 -33.00
N THR A 673 -37.55 6.34 -32.75
CA THR A 673 -38.61 5.86 -33.64
C THR A 673 -39.17 6.99 -34.51
N ALA A 674 -39.79 6.67 -35.64
CA ALA A 674 -40.44 7.67 -36.50
C ALA A 674 -41.49 8.47 -35.72
N GLY A 675 -41.40 9.80 -35.75
CA GLY A 675 -42.24 10.72 -34.97
C GLY A 675 -42.02 10.67 -33.45
N GLY A 676 -41.09 9.86 -32.95
CA GLY A 676 -40.78 9.70 -31.53
C GLY A 676 -39.74 10.69 -31.02
N THR A 677 -39.44 10.60 -29.72
CA THR A 677 -38.46 11.46 -29.03
C THR A 677 -37.36 10.66 -28.35
N ASN A 678 -36.16 11.20 -28.29
CA ASN A 678 -35.05 10.70 -27.48
C ASN A 678 -34.58 11.76 -26.48
N THR A 679 -34.52 11.41 -25.20
CA THR A 679 -34.11 12.30 -24.08
C THR A 679 -32.82 11.87 -23.38
N THR A 680 -32.22 10.76 -23.81
CA THR A 680 -31.09 10.11 -23.13
C THR A 680 -29.78 10.24 -23.91
N LEU A 681 -29.84 10.41 -25.23
CA LEU A 681 -28.67 10.51 -26.11
C LEU A 681 -27.83 11.75 -25.79
N ILE A 682 -28.50 12.86 -25.47
CA ILE A 682 -27.88 14.09 -24.98
C ILE A 682 -28.61 14.52 -23.71
N PRO A 683 -28.03 14.30 -22.52
CA PRO A 683 -28.67 14.65 -21.25
C PRO A 683 -29.13 16.11 -21.20
N GLY A 684 -30.42 16.30 -20.90
CA GLY A 684 -31.07 17.61 -20.83
C GLY A 684 -31.68 18.11 -22.13
N LEU A 685 -31.45 17.42 -23.25
CA LEU A 685 -32.10 17.70 -24.54
C LEU A 685 -33.16 16.66 -24.86
N THR A 686 -34.21 17.10 -25.53
CA THR A 686 -35.21 16.27 -26.19
C THR A 686 -35.02 16.40 -27.69
N LEU A 687 -34.62 15.31 -28.34
CA LEU A 687 -34.51 15.19 -29.79
C LEU A 687 -35.82 14.61 -30.31
N THR A 688 -36.44 15.23 -31.31
CA THR A 688 -37.68 14.73 -31.93
C THR A 688 -37.40 14.32 -33.37
N ALA A 689 -37.76 13.10 -33.75
CA ALA A 689 -37.60 12.60 -35.10
C ALA A 689 -38.75 13.05 -36.02
N GLY A 690 -38.45 13.17 -37.32
CA GLY A 690 -39.48 13.33 -38.34
C GLY A 690 -40.39 12.09 -38.46
N GLY A 691 -41.54 12.25 -39.14
CA GLY A 691 -42.51 11.17 -39.35
C GLY A 691 -42.01 10.00 -40.23
N THR A 692 -40.85 10.16 -40.89
CA THR A 692 -40.15 9.10 -41.61
C THR A 692 -38.67 9.22 -41.29
N LEU A 693 -38.03 8.09 -40.94
CA LEU A 693 -36.60 8.05 -40.66
C LEU A 693 -35.81 8.02 -41.96
N GLN A 694 -34.71 8.77 -42.00
CA GLN A 694 -33.82 8.89 -43.16
C GLN A 694 -32.36 8.68 -42.74
N ALA A 695 -31.60 8.04 -43.63
CA ALA A 695 -30.17 7.87 -43.44
C ALA A 695 -29.49 9.19 -43.81
N GLY A 696 -28.69 9.73 -42.90
CA GLY A 696 -28.11 11.05 -43.08
C GLY A 696 -27.53 11.61 -41.79
N ALA A 697 -27.11 12.88 -41.84
CA ALA A 697 -26.52 13.57 -40.70
C ALA A 697 -27.26 14.86 -40.38
N ASP A 698 -27.49 15.08 -39.09
CA ASP A 698 -28.00 16.33 -38.52
C ASP A 698 -26.94 16.93 -37.60
N GLU A 699 -26.88 18.25 -37.51
CA GLU A 699 -25.95 18.94 -36.60
C GLU A 699 -26.73 19.73 -35.55
N ILE A 700 -26.41 19.55 -34.28
CA ILE A 700 -26.93 20.38 -33.19
C ILE A 700 -25.79 21.25 -32.66
N VAL A 701 -25.94 22.57 -32.75
CA VAL A 701 -25.00 23.54 -32.20
C VAL A 701 -25.34 23.78 -30.74
N VAL A 702 -24.38 23.52 -29.86
CA VAL A 702 -24.43 23.81 -28.43
C VAL A 702 -23.69 25.12 -28.17
N GLY A 703 -24.42 26.18 -27.84
CA GLY A 703 -23.88 27.48 -27.44
C GLY A 703 -24.08 27.76 -25.95
N ALA A 704 -23.62 28.91 -25.48
CA ALA A 704 -23.92 29.41 -24.14
C ALA A 704 -24.71 30.72 -24.23
N SER A 705 -25.85 30.78 -23.55
CA SER A 705 -26.62 32.03 -23.33
C SER A 705 -26.10 32.85 -22.13
N ALA A 706 -25.37 32.19 -21.23
CA ALA A 706 -24.69 32.82 -20.10
C ALA A 706 -23.43 32.00 -19.80
N GLU A 707 -22.30 32.68 -19.59
CA GLU A 707 -21.04 32.03 -19.26
C GLU A 707 -20.23 32.92 -18.31
N GLY A 708 -19.91 32.39 -17.14
CA GLY A 708 -19.15 33.07 -16.10
C GLY A 708 -17.73 33.39 -16.54
N PHE A 709 -17.12 34.39 -15.91
CA PHE A 709 -15.78 34.85 -16.28
C PHE A 709 -14.72 33.75 -16.18
N ALA A 710 -14.67 33.03 -15.05
CA ALA A 710 -13.63 32.01 -14.82
C ALA A 710 -13.78 30.85 -15.80
N LYS A 711 -15.02 30.49 -16.13
CA LYS A 711 -15.35 29.51 -17.16
C LYS A 711 -14.83 29.95 -18.53
N ARG A 712 -15.23 31.14 -19.01
CA ARG A 712 -14.80 31.70 -20.30
C ARG A 712 -13.28 31.78 -20.43
N LEU A 713 -12.63 32.28 -19.39
CA LEU A 713 -11.18 32.38 -19.36
C LEU A 713 -10.53 30.99 -19.41
N SER A 714 -11.02 30.04 -18.60
CA SER A 714 -10.47 28.69 -18.59
C SER A 714 -10.63 28.00 -19.95
N GLU A 715 -11.79 28.08 -20.61
CA GLU A 715 -11.99 27.47 -21.93
C GLU A 715 -11.11 28.12 -23.00
N TRP A 716 -11.03 29.46 -22.98
CA TRP A 716 -10.21 30.17 -23.94
C TRP A 716 -8.72 29.86 -23.77
N VAL A 717 -8.18 29.89 -22.54
CA VAL A 717 -6.77 29.54 -22.30
C VAL A 717 -6.49 28.07 -22.60
N ASP A 718 -7.38 27.15 -22.23
CA ASP A 718 -7.27 25.72 -22.54
C ASP A 718 -7.16 25.49 -24.04
N SER A 719 -7.95 26.21 -24.86
CA SER A 719 -7.89 26.13 -26.33
C SER A 719 -6.53 26.53 -26.91
N LEU A 720 -5.75 27.34 -26.19
CA LEU A 720 -4.41 27.77 -26.60
C LEU A 720 -3.33 26.77 -26.19
N THR A 721 -3.46 26.15 -25.01
CA THR A 721 -2.38 25.38 -24.34
C THR A 721 -2.54 23.87 -24.40
N ARG A 722 -3.73 23.35 -24.71
CA ARG A 722 -3.96 21.89 -24.81
C ARG A 722 -3.13 21.26 -25.92
N THR A 723 -3.13 19.93 -25.94
CA THR A 723 -2.58 19.16 -27.07
C THR A 723 -3.30 19.51 -28.38
N GLY A 724 -2.55 19.79 -29.44
CA GLY A 724 -3.03 20.32 -30.72
C GLY A 724 -3.61 21.75 -30.63
N GLY A 725 -3.29 22.49 -29.56
CA GLY A 725 -3.68 23.88 -29.35
C GLY A 725 -2.78 24.85 -30.12
N LEU A 726 -3.19 26.12 -30.20
CA LEU A 726 -2.50 27.14 -31.00
C LEU A 726 -1.01 27.28 -30.65
N ILE A 727 -0.65 27.23 -29.37
CA ILE A 727 0.74 27.40 -28.93
C ILE A 727 1.59 26.20 -29.31
N GLU A 728 1.07 24.97 -29.14
CA GLU A 728 1.79 23.76 -29.55
C GLU A 728 1.98 23.72 -31.06
N THR A 729 0.94 24.03 -31.86
CA THR A 729 1.05 24.09 -33.33
C THR A 729 2.15 25.08 -33.75
N ARG A 730 2.24 26.26 -33.12
CA ARG A 730 3.33 27.21 -33.39
C ARG A 730 4.70 26.65 -32.99
N ASN A 731 4.76 25.94 -31.87
CA ASN A 731 6.00 25.33 -31.39
C ASN A 731 6.48 24.21 -32.33
N GLU A 732 5.56 23.40 -32.85
CA GLU A 732 5.82 22.38 -33.88
C GLU A 732 6.28 23.02 -35.20
N GLU A 733 5.62 24.10 -35.65
CA GLU A 733 6.06 24.87 -36.83
C GLU A 733 7.51 25.34 -36.68
N MET A 734 7.88 25.91 -35.53
CA MET A 734 9.25 26.36 -35.25
C MET A 734 10.24 25.19 -35.16
N SER A 735 9.84 24.08 -34.54
CA SER A 735 10.67 22.86 -34.43
C SER A 735 10.97 22.25 -35.81
N ASN A 736 9.97 22.23 -36.70
CA ASN A 736 10.15 21.78 -38.08
C ASN A 736 11.10 22.71 -38.86
N VAL A 737 11.00 24.03 -38.64
CA VAL A 737 11.96 24.99 -39.22
C VAL A 737 13.37 24.74 -38.69
N ALA A 738 13.53 24.50 -37.39
CA ALA A 738 14.82 24.17 -36.79
C ALA A 738 15.43 22.90 -37.41
N SER A 739 14.62 21.83 -37.56
CA SER A 739 15.05 20.58 -38.21
C SER A 739 15.49 20.83 -39.65
N SER A 740 14.71 21.60 -40.43
CA SER A 740 15.06 21.91 -41.81
C SER A 740 16.36 22.72 -41.93
N ILE A 741 16.65 23.61 -40.97
CA ILE A 741 17.91 24.36 -40.93
C ILE A 741 19.06 23.43 -40.54
N ASN A 742 18.85 22.50 -39.59
CA ASN A 742 19.84 21.50 -39.22
C ASN A 742 20.23 20.63 -40.42
N ASP A 743 19.25 20.11 -41.16
CA ASP A 743 19.53 19.34 -42.38
C ASP A 743 20.26 20.16 -43.44
N GLN A 744 20.00 21.48 -43.50
CA GLN A 744 20.74 22.39 -44.38
C GLN A 744 22.19 22.55 -43.93
N ILE A 745 22.44 22.67 -42.62
CA ILE A 745 23.80 22.72 -42.04
C ILE A 745 24.54 21.43 -42.39
N ASP A 746 23.94 20.25 -42.18
CA ASP A 746 24.56 18.95 -42.46
C ASP A 746 24.95 18.83 -43.95
N ARG A 747 24.05 19.25 -44.86
CA ARG A 747 24.35 19.28 -46.31
C ARG A 747 25.48 20.26 -46.65
N LEU A 748 25.51 21.44 -46.02
CA LEU A 748 26.57 22.42 -46.23
C LEU A 748 27.91 21.93 -45.68
N GLU A 749 27.93 21.28 -44.51
CA GLU A 749 29.13 20.68 -43.91
C GLU A 749 29.69 19.56 -44.78
N ALA A 750 28.84 18.66 -45.30
CA ALA A 750 29.25 17.64 -46.25
C ALA A 750 29.85 18.25 -47.53
N ARG A 751 29.26 19.34 -48.03
CA ARG A 751 29.77 20.07 -49.21
C ARG A 751 31.12 20.72 -48.94
N VAL A 752 31.29 21.37 -47.79
CA VAL A 752 32.56 21.99 -47.37
C VAL A 752 33.64 20.92 -47.23
N SER A 753 33.33 19.77 -46.62
CA SER A 753 34.27 18.65 -46.47
C SER A 753 34.68 18.06 -47.83
N ALA A 754 33.74 17.85 -48.75
CA ALA A 754 34.06 17.38 -50.10
C ALA A 754 34.93 18.40 -50.86
N ARG A 755 34.67 19.70 -50.69
CA ARG A 755 35.46 20.77 -51.29
C ARG A 755 36.88 20.80 -50.72
N GLU A 756 37.03 20.63 -49.41
CA GLU A 756 38.32 20.52 -48.74
C GLU A 756 39.14 19.36 -49.31
N GLN A 757 38.55 18.16 -49.42
CA GLN A 757 39.23 17.01 -50.02
C GLN A 757 39.63 17.25 -51.48
N GLN A 758 38.79 17.91 -52.27
CA GLN A 758 39.12 18.29 -53.65
C GLN A 758 40.27 19.30 -53.72
N LEU A 759 40.27 20.31 -52.85
CA LEU A 759 41.34 21.30 -52.77
C LEU A 759 42.64 20.61 -52.37
N VAL A 760 42.63 19.78 -51.32
CA VAL A 760 43.79 18.98 -50.89
C VAL A 760 44.33 18.14 -52.06
N LYS A 761 43.49 17.36 -52.76
CA LYS A 761 43.91 16.56 -53.93
C LYS A 761 44.54 17.42 -55.04
N LYS A 762 43.94 18.57 -55.36
CA LYS A 762 44.45 19.49 -56.40
C LYS A 762 45.79 20.09 -56.02
N PHE A 763 45.94 20.55 -54.78
CA PHE A 763 47.20 21.10 -54.28
C PHE A 763 48.29 20.02 -54.18
N THR A 764 47.96 18.79 -53.73
CA THR A 764 48.90 17.67 -53.75
C THR A 764 49.35 17.30 -55.17
N ALA A 765 48.44 17.22 -56.14
CA ALA A 765 48.79 16.95 -57.54
C ALA A 765 49.66 18.05 -58.14
N MET A 766 49.39 19.31 -57.79
CA MET A 766 50.21 20.45 -58.19
C MET A 766 51.62 20.38 -57.59
N GLU A 767 51.75 20.05 -56.30
CA GLU A 767 53.06 19.84 -55.65
C GLU A 767 53.84 18.70 -56.31
N MET A 768 53.18 17.59 -56.64
CA MET A 768 53.83 16.48 -57.38
C MET A 768 54.28 16.90 -58.77
N ALA A 769 53.44 17.65 -59.51
CA ALA A 769 53.79 18.16 -60.83
C ALA A 769 54.96 19.15 -60.76
N ILE A 770 54.98 20.05 -59.77
CA ILE A 770 56.10 20.99 -59.54
C ILE A 770 57.35 20.22 -59.15
N SER A 771 57.27 19.23 -58.27
CA SER A 771 58.38 18.36 -57.90
C SER A 771 58.96 17.61 -59.11
N GLN A 772 58.10 17.11 -60.01
CA GLN A 772 58.52 16.43 -61.23
C GLN A 772 59.10 17.40 -62.27
N ILE A 773 58.60 18.63 -62.35
CA ILE A 773 59.20 19.68 -63.19
C ILE A 773 60.57 20.08 -62.64
N GLN A 774 60.71 20.22 -61.32
CA GLN A 774 61.99 20.51 -60.69
C GLN A 774 62.99 19.37 -60.91
N SER A 775 62.56 18.11 -60.81
CA SER A 775 63.43 16.96 -61.10
C SER A 775 63.77 16.86 -62.59
N GLN A 776 62.84 17.17 -63.51
CA GLN A 776 63.12 17.28 -64.95
C GLN A 776 64.06 18.44 -65.26
N GLN A 777 63.91 19.59 -64.60
CA GLN A 777 64.81 20.73 -64.75
C GLN A 777 66.21 20.39 -64.25
N GLN A 778 66.33 19.68 -63.12
CA GLN A 778 67.60 19.14 -62.64
C GLN A 778 68.18 18.10 -63.60
N ALA A 779 67.37 17.19 -64.13
CA ALA A 779 67.80 16.17 -65.09
C ALA A 779 68.21 16.78 -66.45
N LEU A 780 67.50 17.80 -66.93
CA LEU A 780 67.89 18.58 -68.11
C LEU A 780 69.18 19.34 -67.85
N THR A 781 69.36 19.91 -66.66
CA THR A 781 70.61 20.55 -66.25
C THR A 781 71.75 19.52 -66.24
N GLN A 782 71.51 18.30 -65.74
CA GLN A 782 72.50 17.20 -65.75
C GLN A 782 72.78 16.65 -67.15
N MET A 783 71.78 16.52 -68.03
CA MET A 783 71.96 16.16 -69.43
C MET A 783 72.67 17.26 -70.22
N GLN A 784 72.41 18.53 -69.94
CA GLN A 784 73.15 19.64 -70.52
C GLN A 784 74.62 19.59 -70.08
N THR A 785 74.87 19.19 -68.82
CA THR A 785 76.23 18.94 -68.29
C THR A 785 76.89 17.72 -68.94
N GLN A 786 76.16 16.60 -69.13
CA GLN A 786 76.67 15.40 -69.80
C GLN A 786 76.86 15.59 -71.31
N MET A 787 75.98 16.31 -72.01
CA MET A 787 76.15 16.65 -73.42
C MET A 787 77.31 17.63 -73.62
N ALA A 788 77.51 18.58 -72.70
CA ALA A 788 78.73 19.38 -72.66
C ALA A 788 79.98 18.48 -72.46
N GLY A 789 79.87 17.42 -71.66
CA GLY A 789 80.93 16.42 -71.48
C GLY A 789 81.18 15.50 -72.69
N ILE A 790 80.15 15.06 -73.40
CA ILE A 790 80.27 14.20 -74.60
C ILE A 790 80.77 15.00 -75.80
N ALA A 791 80.36 16.27 -75.94
CA ALA A 791 80.95 17.20 -76.91
C ALA A 791 82.45 17.45 -76.64
N ALA A 792 82.89 17.33 -75.37
CA ALA A 792 84.30 17.41 -74.99
C ALA A 792 85.10 16.11 -75.22
N SER A 793 84.44 14.96 -75.43
CA SER A 793 85.09 13.65 -75.66
C SER A 793 85.37 13.32 -77.14
N LYS A 794 84.91 14.16 -78.08
CA LYS A 794 85.16 13.99 -79.53
C LYS A 794 86.15 15.01 -80.11
N LYS A 795 87.06 15.53 -79.28
CA LYS A 795 88.25 16.28 -79.73
C LYS A 795 89.52 15.66 -79.19
#